data_AF-V4Y502-F1
#
_entry.id   AF-V4Y502-F1
#
_cell.length_a   1.000
_cell.length_b   1.000
_cell.length_c   1.000
_cell.angle_alpha   90.00
_cell.angle_beta   90.00
_cell.angle_gamma   90.00
#
_symmetry.space_group_name_H-M   'P 1'
#
loop_
_entity.id
_entity.type
_entity.pdbx_description
1 polymer ?
#
loop_
_entity_poly.entity_id
_entity_poly.type
_entity_poly.pdbx_seq_one_letter_code
_entity_poly.pdbx_strand_id
1 'polypeptide(L)'
;MIISVLHSPNLPHQKQFYWDGGLKPKKSLLSLRYLVETKAVDNLDELSRLLLELESDPFRFIIRGQLVEGTDKSKPVLRRIANALAPPQEAPFADMPSSWLMIDIDKQMLPDDIDLIAQPEEAIGFLISRLPTEFHNCSVHYQLSGSAGVFDTNRVSAHLFYWLSEPTTSAKIKGWASAVNSEYRLIDVTLFQAVQPHYTSKPLFPSDHTDPFAGRRSGLIKKAQAAVTIDYSVVEKVKAHKQSNTQQTFEGVSGYENILAQIGDGLGGEGFHNPLLRGVASHVSVSGRERAEATRESLKVDLRERIDAADSSNHTFEEIERYKSDAILDGLIDSAIEKFGDANAAAPYFDIVELPLEEAEEKLNQTIEEFSERLHKYCNSKPLDFLSPPSLAIKATAGLGKTSKLINKLISRNAIELGDIHYFVPTLALSEQLRADLDAELSFEVDSTSLGLFTFSRVQIIKGRDKTDEDDNPLCEKAALAKDVAKLGLSVATTLCKSGKKTCQFYDSCGYQKQFGNTKAEEQAEAEIPEFNKVYSEVKVMAHNHLFLNTKGRMRKPKLVIVDEAFWQTGIDETLVSPTDLITIQKPISAFIFQTLLNPGSPPLLKALRDAGYDEWQLEAEADEIEEEVAVKVDIKPDMETFEQGKRLSLSAYVVKAHILLKHLSAELGRVDRDESHVVRYEPKSNDKKNKKAGQLVMTTRKRLNVDSDTPIIFIDATAQKEILEQFVESVDVVEIPAQRKATIHQFTDKTFSKTKLLSADGELLSQVKEFIAAVASKGATLVACTKGVKTAICGDGNSYEEASFVNFSNLRGLNDYASFDNVIILGREQPAASGMSDQARAMWWDSEEPLQGLQDKSGNQPYMNEPRGYRGIQRGSVQVQVHPDRRAQLLLEQVREAESEQALDRLRLLRGEGKQRQVYVLSNVPLNITVGYGWSWAEYQQLLSLWEEADGVLPLNPEHLMKRCPINSKGMTRTKELIQGWKRSEMLIVNTIRKSDLYVSEYRPVDSSSRWSSAVIAANVVPEVAKAVLAEVVGAAVETKSG
;
A
#
# COMPACT_ATOMS: atom_id res chain seq x y z
N MET A 1 -20.75 51.78 2.71
CA MET A 1 -19.96 50.52 2.57
C MET A 1 -19.72 49.90 3.94
N ILE A 2 -19.57 48.58 4.07
CA ILE A 2 -19.21 47.91 5.35
C ILE A 2 -17.72 47.52 5.35
N ILE A 3 -17.01 47.85 6.44
CA ILE A 3 -15.64 47.44 6.72
C ILE A 3 -15.64 46.38 7.82
N SER A 4 -14.94 45.27 7.57
CA SER A 4 -14.68 44.23 8.56
C SER A 4 -13.48 44.60 9.42
N VAL A 5 -13.70 44.72 10.72
CA VAL A 5 -12.66 44.96 11.74
C VAL A 5 -12.47 43.65 12.53
N LEU A 6 -11.24 43.13 12.54
CA LEU A 6 -10.91 41.92 13.30
C LEU A 6 -10.27 42.28 14.62
N HIS A 7 -10.75 41.66 15.69
CA HIS A 7 -10.27 41.84 17.06
C HIS A 7 -9.63 40.55 17.59
N SER A 8 -8.38 40.66 18.02
CA SER A 8 -7.62 39.60 18.68
C SER A 8 -7.67 39.77 20.20
N PRO A 9 -8.23 38.81 20.96
CA PRO A 9 -8.45 39.01 22.39
C PRO A 9 -7.16 39.06 23.22
N ASN A 10 -6.05 38.45 22.75
CA ASN A 10 -4.86 38.21 23.57
C ASN A 10 -3.53 38.64 22.91
N LEU A 11 -3.53 39.00 21.62
CA LEU A 11 -2.30 39.30 20.89
C LEU A 11 -2.41 40.68 20.22
N PRO A 12 -1.49 41.62 20.53
CA PRO A 12 -1.43 42.91 19.86
C PRO A 12 -0.84 42.78 18.45
N HIS A 13 -1.39 43.56 17.53
CA HIS A 13 -1.10 43.71 16.11
C HIS A 13 -0.46 45.07 15.78
N GLN A 14 0.30 45.61 16.73
CA GLN A 14 1.14 46.78 16.52
C GLN A 14 2.62 46.40 16.39
N LYS A 15 3.38 47.19 15.63
CA LYS A 15 4.84 47.04 15.58
C LYS A 15 5.42 47.40 16.95
N GLN A 16 6.17 46.49 17.58
CA GLN A 16 6.80 46.74 18.88
C GLN A 16 8.32 46.82 18.72
N PHE A 17 8.94 47.76 19.42
CA PHE A 17 10.38 47.87 19.53
C PHE A 17 10.84 47.57 20.95
N TYR A 18 12.05 47.04 21.10
CA TYR A 18 12.68 46.79 22.38
C TYR A 18 14.17 47.13 22.31
N TRP A 19 14.80 47.32 23.48
CA TRP A 19 16.21 47.63 23.58
C TRP A 19 17.05 46.37 23.82
N ASP A 20 18.05 46.15 22.98
CA ASP A 20 19.04 45.07 23.11
C ASP A 20 20.34 45.45 22.38
N GLY A 21 21.19 46.24 23.05
CA GLY A 21 22.39 46.84 22.45
C GLY A 21 22.10 47.87 21.35
N GLY A 22 20.83 48.28 21.24
CA GLY A 22 20.26 49.12 20.18
C GLY A 22 18.76 48.85 20.06
N LEU A 23 18.03 49.74 19.38
CA LEU A 23 16.61 49.57 19.15
C LEU A 23 16.38 48.43 18.13
N LYS A 24 15.60 47.41 18.49
CA LYS A 24 15.30 46.26 17.62
C LYS A 24 13.79 46.04 17.49
N PRO A 25 13.28 45.63 16.32
CA PRO A 25 11.89 45.26 16.16
C PRO A 25 11.60 43.88 16.79
N LYS A 26 10.49 43.76 17.52
CA LYS A 26 9.99 42.49 18.05
C LYS A 26 9.15 41.78 16.98
N LYS A 27 9.30 40.45 16.87
CA LYS A 27 8.50 39.62 15.97
C LYS A 27 7.05 39.55 16.48
N SER A 28 6.09 39.94 15.64
CA SER A 28 4.66 39.82 15.97
C SER A 28 4.20 38.37 15.88
N LEU A 29 3.35 37.95 16.82
CA LEU A 29 2.60 36.69 16.73
C LEU A 29 1.22 36.98 16.14
N LEU A 30 0.65 36.01 15.43
CA LEU A 30 -0.68 36.11 14.85
C LEU A 30 -1.64 35.17 15.60
N SER A 31 -2.82 35.67 15.93
CA SER A 31 -3.89 34.81 16.44
C SER A 31 -4.42 33.93 15.31
N LEU A 32 -4.87 32.72 15.66
CA LEU A 32 -5.61 31.85 14.74
C LEU A 32 -7.09 32.24 14.64
N ARG A 33 -7.66 32.86 15.69
CA ARG A 33 -9.09 33.18 15.81
C ARG A 33 -9.32 34.63 16.19
N TYR A 34 -10.35 35.24 15.61
CA TYR A 34 -10.68 36.67 15.76
C TYR A 34 -12.17 36.85 16.03
N LEU A 35 -12.53 37.84 16.84
CA LEU A 35 -13.89 38.37 16.86
C LEU A 35 -14.06 39.36 15.71
N VAL A 36 -15.26 39.46 15.13
CA VAL A 36 -15.52 40.32 13.97
C VAL A 36 -16.50 41.42 14.31
N GLU A 37 -16.10 42.65 14.04
CA GLU A 37 -16.96 43.83 14.06
C GLU A 37 -17.15 44.34 12.63
N THR A 38 -18.31 44.95 12.36
CA THR A 38 -18.61 45.56 11.07
C THR A 38 -18.91 47.04 11.26
N LYS A 39 -18.14 47.91 10.61
CA LYS A 39 -18.29 49.37 10.68
C LYS A 39 -18.74 49.92 9.33
N ALA A 40 -19.79 50.75 9.32
CA ALA A 40 -20.26 51.40 8.11
C ALA A 40 -19.47 52.70 7.86
N VAL A 41 -19.01 52.90 6.62
CA VAL A 41 -18.39 54.15 6.14
C VAL A 41 -18.81 54.41 4.69
N ASP A 42 -19.02 55.67 4.32
CA ASP A 42 -19.55 56.03 2.99
C ASP A 42 -18.62 56.93 2.15
N ASN A 43 -17.51 57.40 2.73
CA ASN A 43 -16.52 58.25 2.06
C ASN A 43 -15.14 58.19 2.74
N LEU A 44 -14.14 58.83 2.14
CA LEU A 44 -12.78 58.89 2.69
C LEU A 44 -12.71 59.58 4.06
N ASP A 45 -13.50 60.62 4.32
CA ASP A 45 -13.49 61.33 5.61
C ASP A 45 -13.95 60.41 6.75
N GLU A 46 -14.98 59.58 6.52
CA GLU A 46 -15.45 58.56 7.46
C GLU A 46 -14.46 57.43 7.66
N LEU A 47 -13.87 56.93 6.57
CA LEU A 47 -12.79 55.95 6.63
C LEU A 47 -11.60 56.50 7.44
N SER A 48 -11.18 57.73 7.18
CA SER A 48 -10.08 58.38 7.90
C SER A 48 -10.38 58.51 9.39
N ARG A 49 -11.62 58.83 9.79
CA ARG A 49 -12.02 58.87 11.20
C ARG A 49 -11.93 57.49 11.85
N LEU A 50 -12.39 56.45 11.16
CA LEU A 50 -12.28 55.07 11.63
C LEU A 50 -10.81 54.62 11.76
N LEU A 51 -9.96 54.95 10.79
CA LEU A 51 -8.53 54.60 10.83
C LEU A 51 -7.82 55.29 12.01
N LEU A 52 -8.14 56.55 12.30
CA LEU A 52 -7.61 57.28 13.46
C LEU A 52 -8.11 56.71 14.80
N GLU A 53 -9.35 56.23 14.88
CA GLU A 53 -9.88 55.51 16.04
C GLU A 53 -9.09 54.21 16.29
N LEU A 54 -8.98 53.38 15.25
CA LEU A 54 -8.28 52.09 15.29
C LEU A 54 -6.76 52.22 15.50
N GLU A 55 -6.19 53.38 15.20
CA GLU A 55 -4.76 53.66 15.38
C GLU A 55 -4.30 53.51 16.84
N SER A 56 -5.22 53.77 17.77
CA SER A 56 -4.97 53.72 19.22
C SER A 56 -5.18 52.33 19.83
N ASP A 57 -5.71 51.37 19.07
CA ASP A 57 -6.02 50.04 19.55
C ASP A 57 -5.10 48.99 18.90
N PRO A 58 -4.15 48.41 19.65
CA PRO A 58 -3.26 47.40 19.11
C PRO A 58 -3.94 46.06 18.84
N PHE A 59 -5.13 45.77 19.37
CA PHE A 59 -5.76 44.46 19.24
C PHE A 59 -6.66 44.35 18.01
N ARG A 60 -6.79 45.44 17.24
CA ARG A 60 -7.68 45.52 16.08
C ARG A 60 -6.93 45.86 14.79
N PHE A 61 -7.45 45.36 13.67
CA PHE A 61 -7.04 45.75 12.32
C PHE A 61 -8.20 45.55 11.34
N ILE A 62 -8.08 46.10 10.13
CA ILE A 62 -9.12 45.95 9.09
C ILE A 62 -8.71 44.97 8.00
N ILE A 63 -9.70 44.38 7.34
CA ILE A 63 -9.53 43.58 6.12
C ILE A 63 -10.51 44.04 5.04
N ARG A 64 -10.24 43.68 3.79
CA ARG A 64 -11.17 43.96 2.67
C ARG A 64 -12.31 42.95 2.58
N GLY A 65 -12.10 41.73 3.04
CA GLY A 65 -13.07 40.65 2.98
C GLY A 65 -14.31 40.95 3.81
N GLN A 66 -15.48 40.68 3.23
CA GLN A 66 -16.76 40.86 3.90
C GLN A 66 -17.28 39.51 4.41
N LEU A 67 -17.99 39.54 5.53
CA LEU A 67 -18.61 38.34 6.09
C LEU A 67 -19.65 37.76 5.14
N VAL A 68 -19.60 36.44 4.94
CA VAL A 68 -20.63 35.70 4.20
C VAL A 68 -21.89 35.51 5.06
N GLU A 69 -23.00 35.27 4.40
CA GLU A 69 -24.27 34.97 5.06
C GLU A 69 -24.16 33.67 5.89
N GLY A 70 -24.72 33.65 7.10
CA GLY A 70 -24.67 32.51 8.01
C GLY A 70 -23.49 32.47 8.99
N THR A 71 -22.56 33.42 8.95
CA THR A 71 -21.49 33.53 9.97
C THR A 71 -22.01 34.14 11.28
N ASP A 72 -21.79 33.46 12.41
CA ASP A 72 -22.17 33.91 13.74
C ASP A 72 -21.11 34.86 14.32
N LYS A 73 -21.40 36.17 14.27
CA LYS A 73 -20.49 37.24 14.75
C LYS A 73 -20.22 37.19 16.26
N SER A 74 -21.04 36.49 17.04
CA SER A 74 -20.83 36.36 18.50
C SER A 74 -19.70 35.40 18.86
N LYS A 75 -19.23 34.59 17.89
CA LYS A 75 -18.20 33.58 18.08
C LYS A 75 -16.92 33.96 17.34
N PRO A 76 -15.74 33.53 17.84
CA PRO A 76 -14.50 33.69 17.10
C PRO A 76 -14.53 32.98 15.75
N VAL A 77 -13.96 33.61 14.72
CA VAL A 77 -13.83 33.09 13.36
C VAL A 77 -12.36 32.89 12.98
N LEU A 78 -12.11 32.05 11.97
CA LEU A 78 -10.79 31.97 11.34
C LEU A 78 -10.65 33.04 10.24
N ARG A 79 -9.44 33.63 10.11
CA ARG A 79 -9.11 34.57 9.02
C ARG A 79 -8.86 33.79 7.71
N ARG A 80 -9.93 33.30 7.08
CA ARG A 80 -9.92 32.45 5.87
C ARG A 80 -10.97 32.89 4.84
N ILE A 81 -10.65 32.72 3.56
CA ILE A 81 -11.59 32.97 2.46
C ILE A 81 -12.62 31.84 2.39
N ALA A 82 -13.87 32.20 2.12
CA ALA A 82 -15.00 31.30 1.92
C ALA A 82 -14.71 30.25 0.83
N ASN A 83 -15.06 29.01 1.15
CA ASN A 83 -14.92 27.83 0.29
C ASN A 83 -16.23 27.03 0.38
N ALA A 84 -16.73 26.52 -0.75
CA ALA A 84 -17.96 25.73 -0.83
C ALA A 84 -17.96 24.46 0.07
N LEU A 85 -16.79 23.94 0.43
CA LEU A 85 -16.63 22.74 1.25
C LEU A 85 -16.48 23.01 2.76
N ALA A 86 -16.35 24.27 3.18
CA ALA A 86 -16.06 24.64 4.57
C ALA A 86 -17.26 25.38 5.22
N PRO A 87 -17.60 25.11 6.50
CA PRO A 87 -18.64 25.84 7.20
C PRO A 87 -18.38 27.36 7.27
N PRO A 88 -19.42 28.23 7.22
CA PRO A 88 -19.27 29.68 7.28
C PRO A 88 -18.51 30.25 8.49
N GLN A 89 -18.35 29.48 9.58
CA GLN A 89 -17.57 29.89 10.74
C GLN A 89 -16.05 29.65 10.57
N GLU A 90 -15.67 28.67 9.75
CA GLU A 90 -14.26 28.31 9.48
C GLU A 90 -13.69 29.03 8.26
N ALA A 91 -14.57 29.47 7.34
CA ALA A 91 -14.22 30.20 6.13
C ALA A 91 -15.19 31.38 5.92
N PRO A 92 -15.14 32.42 6.77
CA PRO A 92 -16.21 33.41 6.90
C PRO A 92 -16.14 34.58 5.91
N PHE A 93 -15.07 34.77 5.15
CA PHE A 93 -14.85 36.00 4.37
C PHE A 93 -14.90 35.78 2.86
N ALA A 94 -15.66 36.59 2.13
CA ALA A 94 -15.65 36.62 0.66
C ALA A 94 -14.96 37.89 0.12
N ASP A 95 -14.36 37.78 -1.07
CA ASP A 95 -13.81 38.93 -1.81
C ASP A 95 -14.95 39.69 -2.51
N MET A 96 -15.51 40.67 -1.83
CA MET A 96 -16.62 41.49 -2.33
C MET A 96 -16.12 42.87 -2.78
N PRO A 97 -16.75 43.48 -3.81
CA PRO A 97 -16.40 44.83 -4.25
C PRO A 97 -16.38 45.84 -3.08
N SER A 98 -15.30 46.58 -2.98
CA SER A 98 -15.01 47.51 -1.89
C SER A 98 -14.58 48.86 -2.45
N SER A 99 -15.06 49.95 -1.82
CA SER A 99 -14.84 51.34 -2.24
C SER A 99 -13.57 51.95 -1.65
N TRP A 100 -12.67 51.17 -1.06
CA TRP A 100 -11.38 51.66 -0.59
C TRP A 100 -10.23 50.76 -1.06
N LEU A 101 -9.06 51.36 -1.14
CA LEU A 101 -7.79 50.75 -1.50
C LEU A 101 -6.71 51.33 -0.58
N MET A 102 -5.91 50.47 0.03
CA MET A 102 -4.64 50.87 0.63
C MET A 102 -3.53 50.47 -0.33
N ILE A 103 -2.65 51.40 -0.68
CA ILE A 103 -1.40 51.13 -1.38
C ILE A 103 -0.31 51.10 -0.32
N ASP A 104 0.32 49.95 -0.15
CA ASP A 104 1.48 49.78 0.72
C ASP A 104 2.76 49.97 -0.11
N ILE A 105 3.57 50.94 0.31
CA ILE A 105 4.81 51.32 -0.36
C ILE A 105 5.94 51.17 0.64
N ASP A 106 6.95 50.40 0.26
CA ASP A 106 8.07 50.06 1.13
C ASP A 106 9.41 50.62 0.66
N LYS A 107 10.14 51.25 1.59
CA LYS A 107 11.56 51.63 1.54
C LYS A 107 11.98 52.40 0.28
N GLN A 108 11.15 53.35 -0.16
CA GLN A 108 11.45 54.19 -1.32
C GLN A 108 12.46 55.27 -0.96
N MET A 109 13.47 55.46 -1.80
CA MET A 109 14.49 56.50 -1.63
C MET A 109 13.87 57.89 -1.79
N LEU A 110 14.11 58.78 -0.84
CA LEU A 110 13.71 60.19 -0.91
C LEU A 110 14.75 61.03 -1.65
N PRO A 111 14.33 62.11 -2.33
CA PRO A 111 15.22 63.17 -2.79
C PRO A 111 15.99 63.84 -1.64
N ASP A 112 17.21 64.32 -1.93
CA ASP A 112 18.11 64.92 -0.93
C ASP A 112 17.55 66.21 -0.29
N ASP A 113 16.56 66.86 -0.91
CA ASP A 113 15.91 68.08 -0.44
C ASP A 113 14.69 67.86 0.46
N ILE A 114 14.29 66.61 0.71
CA ILE A 114 13.15 66.25 1.58
C ILE A 114 13.66 65.58 2.86
N ASP A 115 13.56 66.27 3.99
CA ASP A 115 13.83 65.68 5.31
C ASP A 115 12.59 64.94 5.81
N LEU A 116 12.67 63.61 5.90
CA LEU A 116 11.54 62.77 6.32
C LEU A 116 11.00 63.15 7.71
N ILE A 117 11.85 63.53 8.67
CA ILE A 117 11.47 63.81 10.06
C ILE A 117 10.82 65.19 10.18
N ALA A 118 11.40 66.19 9.53
CA ALA A 118 10.92 67.57 9.54
C ALA A 118 9.69 67.75 8.64
N GLN A 119 9.67 67.10 7.47
CA GLN A 119 8.69 67.30 6.39
C GLN A 119 7.99 65.98 5.97
N PRO A 120 7.31 65.26 6.89
CA PRO A 120 6.70 63.98 6.57
C PRO A 120 5.62 64.07 5.49
N GLU A 121 4.85 65.16 5.44
CA GLU A 121 3.82 65.35 4.41
C GLU A 121 4.42 65.59 3.01
N GLU A 122 5.58 66.23 2.90
CA GLU A 122 6.29 66.40 1.62
C GLU A 122 6.81 65.05 1.10
N ALA A 123 7.32 64.19 2.00
CA ALA A 123 7.70 62.81 1.68
C ALA A 123 6.51 61.96 1.18
N ILE A 124 5.32 62.15 1.77
CA ILE A 124 4.08 61.54 1.25
C ILE A 124 3.73 62.10 -0.13
N GLY A 125 3.87 63.41 -0.34
CA GLY A 125 3.70 64.05 -1.65
C GLY A 125 4.60 63.43 -2.73
N PHE A 126 5.86 63.16 -2.41
CA PHE A 126 6.80 62.46 -3.28
C PHE A 126 6.32 61.05 -3.64
N LEU A 127 5.89 60.24 -2.66
CA LEU A 127 5.35 58.90 -2.92
C LEU A 127 4.15 58.92 -3.87
N ILE A 128 3.25 59.89 -3.68
CA ILE A 128 2.07 60.04 -4.55
C ILE A 128 2.51 60.35 -5.99
N SER A 129 3.54 61.18 -6.20
CA SER A 129 4.03 61.50 -7.55
C SER A 129 4.59 60.30 -8.32
N ARG A 130 4.97 59.23 -7.61
CA ARG A 130 5.49 57.97 -8.19
C ARG A 130 4.38 56.98 -8.54
N LEU A 131 3.15 57.19 -8.05
CA LEU A 131 2.00 56.39 -8.43
C LEU A 131 1.49 56.78 -9.83
N PRO A 132 0.63 55.95 -10.44
CA PRO A 132 -0.11 56.33 -11.64
C PRO A 132 -0.85 57.66 -11.48
N THR A 133 -1.00 58.40 -12.58
CA THR A 133 -1.48 59.79 -12.60
C THR A 133 -2.87 59.99 -11.98
N GLU A 134 -3.71 58.95 -11.99
CA GLU A 134 -5.05 58.96 -11.40
C GLU A 134 -5.05 59.17 -9.86
N PHE A 135 -3.91 58.93 -9.19
CA PHE A 135 -3.77 59.16 -7.74
C PHE A 135 -3.31 60.57 -7.38
N HIS A 136 -2.75 61.33 -8.32
CA HIS A 136 -2.01 62.57 -8.02
C HIS A 136 -2.89 63.69 -7.43
N ASN A 137 -4.14 63.80 -7.88
CA ASN A 137 -5.09 64.85 -7.46
C ASN A 137 -6.23 64.35 -6.55
N CYS A 138 -6.12 63.13 -6.03
CA CYS A 138 -7.13 62.53 -5.16
C CYS A 138 -6.79 62.70 -3.67
N SER A 139 -7.83 62.94 -2.87
CA SER A 139 -7.71 62.99 -1.41
C SER A 139 -7.25 61.64 -0.89
N VAL A 140 -6.40 61.64 0.15
CA VAL A 140 -5.74 60.43 0.65
C VAL A 140 -5.60 60.50 2.17
N HIS A 141 -5.86 59.39 2.86
CA HIS A 141 -5.44 59.20 4.23
C HIS A 141 -4.09 58.48 4.22
N TYR A 142 -3.06 59.09 4.79
CA TYR A 142 -1.73 58.49 4.88
C TYR A 142 -1.45 57.97 6.28
N GLN A 143 -0.61 56.94 6.36
CA GLN A 143 0.01 56.50 7.60
C GLN A 143 1.45 56.07 7.33
N LEU A 144 2.42 56.72 7.95
CA LEU A 144 3.82 56.30 7.89
C LEU A 144 4.00 54.95 8.60
N SER A 145 4.73 54.03 7.99
CA SER A 145 4.90 52.67 8.52
C SER A 145 5.55 52.69 9.91
N GLY A 146 5.31 51.65 10.70
CA GLY A 146 5.80 51.59 12.09
C GLY A 146 7.33 51.70 12.25
N SER A 147 8.11 51.47 11.19
CA SER A 147 9.57 51.62 11.19
C SER A 147 10.07 52.87 10.45
N ALA A 148 9.19 53.67 9.83
CA ALA A 148 9.58 54.88 9.12
C ALA A 148 10.36 55.81 10.07
N GLY A 149 11.48 56.37 9.60
CA GLY A 149 12.33 57.29 10.37
C GLY A 149 13.02 56.68 11.60
N VAL A 150 12.90 55.37 11.85
CA VAL A 150 13.49 54.71 13.02
C VAL A 150 14.92 54.24 12.75
N PHE A 151 15.17 53.64 11.59
CA PHE A 151 16.48 53.08 11.21
C PHE A 151 17.10 53.77 10.00
N ASP A 152 16.28 54.43 9.20
CA ASP A 152 16.67 55.08 7.94
C ASP A 152 15.74 56.27 7.73
N THR A 153 16.32 57.46 7.54
CA THR A 153 15.61 58.70 7.25
C THR A 153 15.65 59.07 5.77
N ASN A 154 16.49 58.40 4.96
CA ASN A 154 16.60 58.62 3.52
C ASN A 154 15.58 57.78 2.75
N ARG A 155 14.88 56.87 3.43
CA ARG A 155 13.84 56.03 2.85
C ARG A 155 12.52 56.17 3.57
N VAL A 156 11.44 56.24 2.80
CA VAL A 156 10.07 56.30 3.30
C VAL A 156 9.31 55.02 3.01
N SER A 157 8.57 54.54 4.00
CA SER A 157 7.53 53.51 3.86
C SER A 157 6.22 54.09 4.36
N ALA A 158 5.13 53.93 3.61
CA ALA A 158 3.83 54.47 3.98
C ALA A 158 2.67 53.64 3.42
N HIS A 159 1.56 53.67 4.15
CA HIS A 159 0.26 53.17 3.71
C HIS A 159 -0.58 54.35 3.21
N LEU A 160 -1.05 54.29 1.96
CA LEU A 160 -1.87 55.33 1.34
C LEU A 160 -3.28 54.81 1.07
N PHE A 161 -4.26 55.30 1.81
CA PHE A 161 -5.66 54.92 1.70
C PHE A 161 -6.43 55.89 0.80
N TYR A 162 -7.03 55.35 -0.26
CA TYR A 162 -7.87 56.07 -1.21
C TYR A 162 -9.30 55.54 -1.19
N TRP A 163 -10.24 56.44 -1.44
CA TRP A 163 -11.61 56.06 -1.80
C TRP A 163 -11.70 55.84 -3.30
N LEU A 164 -12.47 54.84 -3.72
CA LEU A 164 -12.64 54.47 -5.13
C LEU A 164 -14.01 54.96 -5.62
N SER A 165 -14.04 55.54 -6.81
CA SER A 165 -15.28 55.96 -7.48
C SER A 165 -16.18 54.75 -7.78
N GLU A 166 -15.57 53.61 -8.12
CA GLU A 166 -16.24 52.35 -8.37
C GLU A 166 -15.74 51.28 -7.37
N PRO A 167 -16.64 50.61 -6.64
CA PRO A 167 -16.27 49.48 -5.80
C PRO A 167 -15.64 48.36 -6.64
N THR A 168 -14.55 47.78 -6.16
CA THR A 168 -13.82 46.74 -6.91
C THR A 168 -13.30 45.65 -5.97
N THR A 169 -13.08 44.45 -6.53
CA THR A 169 -12.62 43.28 -5.77
C THR A 169 -11.11 43.31 -5.57
N SER A 170 -10.63 42.60 -4.55
CA SER A 170 -9.20 42.43 -4.29
C SER A 170 -8.52 41.76 -5.48
N ALA A 171 -9.17 40.78 -6.12
CA ALA A 171 -8.68 40.12 -7.32
C ALA A 171 -8.42 41.10 -8.48
N LYS A 172 -9.35 42.02 -8.78
CA LYS A 172 -9.17 43.01 -9.86
C LYS A 172 -8.04 43.98 -9.54
N ILE A 173 -7.98 44.51 -8.32
CA ILE A 173 -6.90 45.41 -7.90
C ILE A 173 -5.55 44.70 -7.92
N LYS A 174 -5.48 43.43 -7.52
CA LYS A 174 -4.24 42.65 -7.58
C LYS A 174 -3.71 42.57 -9.01
N GLY A 175 -4.58 42.30 -9.98
CA GLY A 175 -4.23 42.29 -11.40
C GLY A 175 -3.69 43.64 -11.88
N TRP A 176 -4.34 44.74 -11.50
CA TRP A 176 -3.88 46.10 -11.79
C TRP A 176 -2.52 46.40 -11.15
N ALA A 177 -2.35 46.15 -9.86
CA ALA A 177 -1.11 46.44 -9.15
C ALA A 177 0.06 45.59 -9.66
N SER A 178 -0.19 44.33 -10.02
CA SER A 178 0.80 43.48 -10.70
C SER A 178 1.20 44.06 -12.06
N ALA A 179 0.26 44.61 -12.82
CA ALA A 179 0.55 45.24 -14.10
C ALA A 179 1.31 46.57 -13.93
N VAL A 180 0.96 47.41 -12.96
CA VAL A 180 1.73 48.62 -12.62
C VAL A 180 3.15 48.27 -12.17
N ASN A 181 3.29 47.20 -11.37
CA ASN A 181 4.60 46.70 -10.94
C ASN A 181 5.47 46.14 -12.07
N SER A 182 4.88 45.79 -13.21
CA SER A 182 5.63 45.35 -14.39
C SER A 182 6.41 46.50 -15.04
N GLU A 183 6.02 47.75 -14.77
CA GLU A 183 6.76 48.95 -15.18
C GLU A 183 7.63 49.50 -14.04
N TYR A 184 7.12 49.51 -12.80
CA TYR A 184 7.84 50.00 -11.62
C TYR A 184 7.46 49.20 -10.36
N ARG A 185 8.38 48.41 -9.76
CA ARG A 185 8.13 47.65 -8.51
C ARG A 185 7.90 48.58 -7.31
N LEU A 186 6.68 49.09 -7.15
CA LEU A 186 6.31 50.11 -6.17
C LEU A 186 5.27 49.63 -5.16
N ILE A 187 4.37 48.73 -5.55
CA ILE A 187 3.17 48.36 -4.79
C ILE A 187 3.32 46.95 -4.21
N ASP A 188 3.08 46.72 -2.92
CA ASP A 188 2.98 45.35 -2.40
C ASP A 188 1.65 44.68 -2.84
N VAL A 189 1.73 43.75 -3.79
CA VAL A 189 0.57 43.02 -4.32
C VAL A 189 0.01 41.96 -3.37
N THR A 190 0.76 41.57 -2.35
CA THR A 190 0.31 40.57 -1.36
C THR A 190 -0.80 41.13 -0.48
N LEU A 191 -0.89 42.46 -0.38
CA LEU A 191 -1.94 43.19 0.31
C LEU A 191 -3.33 42.97 -0.32
N PHE A 192 -3.41 42.68 -1.62
CA PHE A 192 -4.67 42.52 -2.34
C PHE A 192 -5.22 41.09 -2.26
N GLN A 193 -5.26 40.54 -1.06
CA GLN A 193 -6.02 39.33 -0.73
C GLN A 193 -7.11 39.72 0.27
N ALA A 194 -8.32 39.20 0.08
CA ALA A 194 -9.49 39.64 0.86
C ALA A 194 -9.27 39.54 2.38
N VAL A 195 -8.54 38.54 2.86
CA VAL A 195 -8.32 38.32 4.29
C VAL A 195 -6.96 38.81 4.79
N GLN A 196 -6.18 39.53 3.98
CA GLN A 196 -4.89 40.06 4.40
C GLN A 196 -5.07 41.21 5.41
N PRO A 197 -4.29 41.26 6.51
CA PRO A 197 -4.45 42.29 7.53
C PRO A 197 -3.92 43.63 7.02
N HIS A 198 -4.71 44.69 7.16
CA HIS A 198 -4.25 46.06 7.03
C HIS A 198 -4.08 46.63 8.43
N TYR A 199 -2.84 46.63 8.92
CA TYR A 199 -2.53 47.10 10.27
C TYR A 199 -2.68 48.62 10.35
N THR A 200 -3.41 49.07 11.37
CA THR A 200 -3.71 50.49 11.60
C THR A 200 -3.03 51.05 12.85
N SER A 201 -2.57 50.20 13.77
CA SER A 201 -2.11 50.64 15.10
C SER A 201 -0.75 51.33 15.07
N LYS A 202 -0.56 52.33 15.96
CA LYS A 202 0.72 53.03 16.14
C LYS A 202 1.83 52.07 16.65
N PRO A 203 3.09 52.28 16.28
CA PRO A 203 4.19 51.52 16.85
C PRO A 203 4.35 51.78 18.36
N LEU A 204 4.76 50.76 19.10
CA LEU A 204 5.13 50.86 20.51
C LEU A 204 6.64 50.93 20.66
N PHE A 205 7.11 52.01 21.28
CA PHE A 205 8.51 52.22 21.63
C PHE A 205 8.77 51.93 23.13
N PRO A 206 10.00 51.55 23.50
CA PRO A 206 10.44 51.52 24.90
C PRO A 206 10.29 52.89 25.58
N SER A 207 10.22 52.90 26.92
CA SER A 207 9.92 54.11 27.72
C SER A 207 10.89 55.29 27.55
N ASP A 208 12.08 55.04 27.03
CA ASP A 208 13.16 56.00 26.78
C ASP A 208 13.24 56.49 25.32
N HIS A 209 12.34 56.01 24.44
CA HIS A 209 12.32 56.37 23.01
C HIS A 209 10.96 56.96 22.62
N THR A 210 10.99 58.11 21.93
CA THR A 210 9.79 58.77 21.42
C THR A 210 9.62 58.45 19.95
N ASP A 211 8.37 58.23 19.52
CA ASP A 211 8.02 58.13 18.11
C ASP A 211 8.47 59.40 17.35
N PRO A 212 9.32 59.30 16.30
CA PRO A 212 9.76 60.46 15.51
C PRO A 212 8.61 61.28 14.90
N PHE A 213 7.44 60.66 14.76
CA PHE A 213 6.23 61.26 14.20
C PHE A 213 5.08 61.35 15.21
N ALA A 214 5.39 61.46 16.51
CA ALA A 214 4.36 61.66 17.53
C ALA A 214 3.40 62.81 17.12
N GLY A 215 2.11 62.48 16.96
CA GLY A 215 1.07 63.42 16.51
C GLY A 215 1.03 63.74 15.01
N ARG A 216 1.98 63.26 14.20
CA ARG A 216 2.11 63.54 12.75
C ARG A 216 2.21 62.28 11.86
N ARG A 217 2.14 61.09 12.46
CA ARG A 217 2.32 59.78 11.79
C ARG A 217 1.26 59.47 10.73
N SER A 218 0.06 59.97 10.92
CA SER A 218 -1.10 59.70 10.08
C SER A 218 -1.94 60.97 9.93
N GLY A 219 -2.69 61.07 8.83
CA GLY A 219 -3.49 62.26 8.55
C GLY A 219 -4.27 62.17 7.24
N LEU A 220 -5.28 63.03 7.11
CA LEU A 220 -6.07 63.19 5.88
C LEU A 220 -5.57 64.40 5.08
N ILE A 221 -5.09 64.15 3.86
CA ILE A 221 -4.73 65.20 2.90
C ILE A 221 -5.90 65.37 1.92
N LYS A 222 -6.55 66.53 1.95
CA LYS A 222 -7.64 66.86 1.02
C LYS A 222 -7.08 67.43 -0.29
N LYS A 223 -7.52 66.87 -1.41
CA LYS A 223 -7.21 67.33 -2.77
C LYS A 223 -8.50 67.58 -3.56
N ALA A 224 -8.36 68.00 -4.82
CA ALA A 224 -9.48 68.40 -5.68
C ALA A 224 -10.51 67.26 -5.92
N GLN A 225 -10.06 66.00 -5.96
CA GLN A 225 -10.92 64.85 -6.16
C GLN A 225 -11.10 64.06 -4.85
N ALA A 226 -12.33 63.64 -4.57
CA ALA A 226 -12.65 62.87 -3.36
C ALA A 226 -12.47 61.34 -3.53
N ALA A 227 -12.41 60.84 -4.77
CA ALA A 227 -12.30 59.42 -5.08
C ALA A 227 -11.48 59.18 -6.36
N VAL A 228 -10.75 58.06 -6.41
CA VAL A 228 -9.91 57.61 -7.53
C VAL A 228 -10.69 56.71 -8.47
N THR A 229 -10.49 56.87 -9.79
CA THR A 229 -10.93 55.90 -10.81
C THR A 229 -9.71 55.14 -11.34
N ILE A 230 -9.68 53.82 -11.18
CA ILE A 230 -8.54 52.97 -11.55
C ILE A 230 -8.54 52.69 -13.06
N ASP A 231 -7.41 52.95 -13.74
CA ASP A 231 -7.23 52.55 -15.15
C ASP A 231 -6.77 51.09 -15.26
N TYR A 232 -7.68 50.20 -15.64
CA TYR A 232 -7.37 48.77 -15.84
C TYR A 232 -6.77 48.44 -17.21
N SER A 233 -6.62 49.40 -18.14
CA SER A 233 -6.10 49.15 -19.49
C SER A 233 -4.65 48.64 -19.49
N VAL A 234 -3.87 48.97 -18.46
CA VAL A 234 -2.50 48.47 -18.24
C VAL A 234 -2.44 46.94 -18.13
N VAL A 235 -3.49 46.30 -17.60
CA VAL A 235 -3.55 44.84 -17.45
C VAL A 235 -3.60 44.13 -18.81
N GLU A 236 -4.35 44.69 -19.75
CA GLU A 236 -4.49 44.11 -21.10
C GLU A 236 -3.21 44.26 -21.93
N LYS A 237 -2.46 45.36 -21.74
CA LYS A 237 -1.14 45.55 -22.37
C LYS A 237 -0.13 44.48 -21.95
N VAL A 238 -0.08 44.13 -20.65
CA VAL A 238 0.80 43.08 -20.12
C VAL A 238 0.40 41.69 -20.63
N LYS A 239 -0.90 41.40 -20.72
CA LYS A 239 -1.38 40.11 -21.27
C LYS A 239 -1.01 39.92 -22.74
N ALA A 240 -1.14 40.96 -23.57
CA ALA A 240 -0.77 40.89 -24.98
C ALA A 240 0.73 40.60 -25.18
N HIS A 241 1.59 41.14 -24.31
CA HIS A 241 3.03 40.89 -24.37
C HIS A 241 3.43 39.47 -23.94
N LYS A 242 2.72 38.88 -22.97
CA LYS A 242 2.92 37.46 -22.58
C LYS A 242 2.58 36.49 -23.73
N GLN A 243 1.63 36.85 -24.59
CA GLN A 243 1.23 36.01 -25.73
C GLN A 243 2.22 36.08 -26.91
N SER A 244 2.97 37.17 -27.09
CA SER A 244 3.92 37.30 -28.20
C SER A 244 5.26 36.58 -28.00
N ASN A 245 5.60 36.19 -26.76
CA ASN A 245 6.89 35.57 -26.40
C ASN A 245 6.81 34.03 -26.20
N THR A 246 5.75 33.38 -26.67
CA THR A 246 5.66 31.91 -26.63
C THR A 246 6.43 31.29 -27.79
N GLN A 247 7.71 30.95 -27.56
CA GLN A 247 8.32 29.86 -28.32
C GLN A 247 7.59 28.55 -27.96
N GLN A 248 6.94 27.97 -28.97
CA GLN A 248 6.31 26.64 -29.01
C GLN A 248 5.47 26.24 -27.79
N THR A 249 4.20 26.63 -27.81
CA THR A 249 3.14 25.90 -27.11
C THR A 249 3.01 24.49 -27.67
N PHE A 250 3.35 23.48 -26.86
CA PHE A 250 2.87 22.11 -27.05
C PHE A 250 1.50 22.00 -26.38
N GLU A 251 0.45 21.86 -27.19
CA GLU A 251 -0.91 21.62 -26.69
C GLU A 251 -0.96 20.33 -25.87
N GLY A 252 -1.44 20.41 -24.63
CA GLY A 252 -1.78 19.25 -23.80
C GLY A 252 -1.08 19.12 -22.44
N VAL A 253 -0.13 20.01 -22.08
CA VAL A 253 0.57 19.92 -20.78
C VAL A 253 0.26 21.12 -19.89
N SER A 254 -0.56 20.93 -18.86
CA SER A 254 -0.55 21.78 -17.67
C SER A 254 0.64 21.41 -16.78
N GLY A 255 1.48 22.35 -16.34
CA GLY A 255 2.55 22.06 -15.36
C GLY A 255 3.89 22.75 -15.63
N TYR A 256 4.93 22.26 -14.94
CA TYR A 256 6.35 22.68 -14.89
C TYR A 256 6.81 23.69 -15.94
N GLU A 257 6.70 23.35 -17.23
CA GLU A 257 7.13 24.19 -18.36
C GLU A 257 6.44 25.56 -18.41
N ASN A 258 5.11 25.59 -18.27
CA ASN A 258 4.33 26.83 -18.29
C ASN A 258 4.63 27.73 -17.09
N ILE A 259 5.06 27.15 -15.98
CA ILE A 259 5.43 27.88 -14.77
C ILE A 259 6.80 28.52 -14.96
N LEU A 260 7.76 27.77 -15.48
CA LEU A 260 9.12 28.27 -15.68
C LEU A 260 9.25 29.26 -16.85
N ALA A 261 8.30 29.29 -17.79
CA ALA A 261 8.20 30.36 -18.78
C ALA A 261 7.99 31.77 -18.18
N GLN A 262 7.65 31.86 -16.88
CA GLN A 262 7.43 33.13 -16.17
C GLN A 262 8.69 33.63 -15.45
N ILE A 263 9.83 32.95 -15.61
CA ILE A 263 11.09 33.32 -14.96
C ILE A 263 11.68 34.59 -15.58
N GLY A 264 12.16 35.50 -14.73
CA GLY A 264 12.84 36.74 -15.14
C GLY A 264 12.10 38.03 -14.78
N ASP A 265 12.75 39.16 -15.03
CA ASP A 265 12.32 40.52 -14.69
C ASP A 265 11.68 41.29 -15.85
N GLY A 266 11.74 40.74 -17.06
CA GLY A 266 11.18 41.35 -18.26
C GLY A 266 9.65 41.43 -18.21
N LEU A 267 9.08 42.12 -19.20
CA LEU A 267 7.63 42.36 -19.26
C LEU A 267 6.84 41.03 -19.28
N GLY A 268 6.17 40.74 -18.17
CA GLY A 268 5.42 39.51 -17.96
C GLY A 268 6.09 38.43 -17.09
N GLY A 269 7.36 38.62 -16.69
CA GLY A 269 8.05 37.78 -15.73
C GLY A 269 7.59 38.00 -14.28
N GLU A 270 7.73 36.98 -13.44
CA GLU A 270 7.39 37.00 -12.00
C GLU A 270 8.64 36.99 -11.10
N GLY A 271 9.80 37.39 -11.66
CA GLY A 271 11.10 37.25 -11.01
C GLY A 271 11.59 35.79 -11.00
N PHE A 272 12.55 35.45 -10.14
CA PHE A 272 13.20 34.14 -10.14
C PHE A 272 12.63 33.19 -9.07
N HIS A 273 12.46 33.67 -7.83
CA HIS A 273 12.11 32.80 -6.71
C HIS A 273 10.78 32.05 -6.87
N ASN A 274 9.69 32.76 -7.21
CA ASN A 274 8.34 32.18 -7.24
C ASN A 274 8.14 31.18 -8.39
N PRO A 275 8.59 31.46 -9.63
CA PRO A 275 8.56 30.46 -10.71
C PRO A 275 9.38 29.21 -10.37
N LEU A 276 10.59 29.36 -9.83
CA LEU A 276 11.42 28.21 -9.43
C LEU A 276 10.73 27.35 -8.36
N LEU A 277 10.19 27.96 -7.30
CA LEU A 277 9.48 27.26 -6.24
C LEU A 277 8.26 26.48 -6.78
N ARG A 278 7.42 27.13 -7.59
CA ARG A 278 6.20 26.53 -8.15
C ARG A 278 6.51 25.47 -9.20
N GLY A 279 7.55 25.68 -10.00
CA GLY A 279 8.03 24.72 -10.98
C GLY A 279 8.46 23.44 -10.27
N VAL A 280 9.39 23.54 -9.32
CA VAL A 280 9.85 22.39 -8.54
C VAL A 280 8.70 21.67 -7.83
N ALA A 281 7.77 22.40 -7.20
CA ALA A 281 6.58 21.80 -6.59
C ALA A 281 5.70 21.03 -7.60
N SER A 282 5.48 21.59 -8.80
CA SER A 282 4.73 20.92 -9.86
C SER A 282 5.46 19.66 -10.36
N HIS A 283 6.78 19.72 -10.53
CA HIS A 283 7.59 18.57 -10.94
C HIS A 283 7.49 17.45 -9.91
N VAL A 284 7.68 17.77 -8.63
CA VAL A 284 7.66 16.79 -7.54
C VAL A 284 6.27 16.18 -7.35
N SER A 285 5.20 16.98 -7.42
CA SER A 285 3.84 16.48 -7.30
C SER A 285 3.50 15.46 -8.39
N VAL A 286 3.97 15.68 -9.62
CA VAL A 286 3.73 14.78 -10.76
C VAL A 286 4.64 13.56 -10.74
N SER A 287 5.93 13.76 -10.45
CA SER A 287 6.94 12.69 -10.45
C SER A 287 6.83 11.77 -9.23
N GLY A 288 6.34 12.28 -8.09
CA GLY A 288 6.37 11.61 -6.79
C GLY A 288 7.76 11.66 -6.13
N ARG A 289 7.81 11.39 -4.82
CA ARG A 289 9.01 11.46 -3.97
C ARG A 289 10.21 10.72 -4.55
N GLU A 290 10.09 9.42 -4.80
CA GLU A 290 11.23 8.58 -5.22
C GLU A 290 11.85 9.04 -6.55
N ARG A 291 10.99 9.35 -7.54
CA ARG A 291 11.48 9.80 -8.85
C ARG A 291 12.08 11.19 -8.75
N ALA A 292 11.50 12.09 -7.95
CA ALA A 292 12.05 13.42 -7.72
C ALA A 292 13.43 13.36 -7.04
N GLU A 293 13.63 12.44 -6.09
CA GLU A 293 14.94 12.19 -5.48
C GLU A 293 15.93 11.62 -6.52
N ALA A 294 15.50 10.67 -7.34
CA ALA A 294 16.34 10.06 -8.37
C ALA A 294 16.75 11.04 -9.50
N THR A 295 15.89 12.00 -9.84
CA THR A 295 16.15 13.00 -10.90
C THR A 295 16.62 14.36 -10.37
N ARG A 296 17.00 14.45 -9.09
CA ARG A 296 17.41 15.71 -8.45
C ARG A 296 18.47 16.46 -9.24
N GLU A 297 19.55 15.79 -9.61
CA GLU A 297 20.68 16.44 -10.28
C GLU A 297 20.33 16.94 -11.67
N SER A 298 19.57 16.16 -12.45
CA SER A 298 19.10 16.61 -13.78
C SER A 298 18.13 17.79 -13.67
N LEU A 299 17.28 17.81 -12.63
CA LEU A 299 16.36 18.91 -12.38
C LEU A 299 17.13 20.21 -12.04
N LYS A 300 18.19 20.13 -11.22
CA LYS A 300 19.03 21.29 -10.90
C LYS A 300 19.73 21.87 -12.14
N VAL A 301 20.16 21.01 -13.07
CA VAL A 301 20.76 21.47 -14.34
C VAL A 301 19.75 22.26 -15.17
N ASP A 302 18.56 21.73 -15.40
CA ASP A 302 17.50 22.42 -16.16
C ASP A 302 17.11 23.77 -15.52
N LEU A 303 16.97 23.82 -14.19
CA LEU A 303 16.65 25.07 -13.49
C LEU A 303 17.74 26.15 -13.68
N ARG A 304 19.02 25.75 -13.69
CA ARG A 304 20.13 26.70 -13.92
C ARG A 304 20.13 27.27 -15.32
N GLU A 305 19.92 26.42 -16.33
CA GLU A 305 19.85 26.85 -17.73
C GLU A 305 18.72 27.87 -17.95
N ARG A 306 17.57 27.65 -17.30
CA ARG A 306 16.43 28.57 -17.37
C ARG A 306 16.67 29.88 -16.64
N ILE A 307 17.43 29.87 -15.54
CA ILE A 307 17.85 31.10 -14.84
C ILE A 307 18.78 31.91 -15.74
N ASP A 308 19.75 31.27 -16.41
CA ASP A 308 20.72 31.93 -17.28
C ASP A 308 20.08 32.54 -18.54
N ALA A 309 19.00 31.93 -19.05
CA ALA A 309 18.28 32.40 -20.23
C ALA A 309 17.30 33.56 -19.94
N ALA A 310 17.04 33.89 -18.67
CA ALA A 310 16.00 34.84 -18.28
C ALA A 310 16.51 36.29 -18.18
N ASP A 311 15.62 37.25 -18.42
CA ASP A 311 15.91 38.67 -18.16
C ASP A 311 16.15 38.88 -16.65
N SER A 312 17.29 39.46 -16.30
CA SER A 312 17.74 39.70 -14.91
C SER A 312 17.97 41.18 -14.61
N SER A 313 17.39 42.08 -15.42
CA SER A 313 17.60 43.53 -15.35
C SER A 313 17.33 44.19 -13.99
N ASN A 314 16.55 43.56 -13.11
CA ASN A 314 16.27 44.05 -11.74
C ASN A 314 16.99 43.26 -10.64
N HIS A 315 17.94 42.39 -10.98
CA HIS A 315 18.75 41.64 -10.02
C HIS A 315 20.24 41.90 -10.26
N THR A 316 21.02 41.91 -9.18
CA THR A 316 22.47 41.93 -9.32
C THR A 316 22.99 40.56 -9.76
N PHE A 317 24.20 40.53 -10.33
CA PHE A 317 24.88 39.28 -10.67
C PHE A 317 24.97 38.33 -9.45
N GLU A 318 25.24 38.87 -8.26
CA GLU A 318 25.33 38.11 -7.01
C GLU A 318 23.99 37.48 -6.61
N GLU A 319 22.87 38.15 -6.89
CA GLU A 319 21.53 37.62 -6.63
C GLU A 319 21.16 36.48 -7.60
N ILE A 320 21.54 36.59 -8.87
CA ILE A 320 21.34 35.53 -9.87
C ILE A 320 22.18 34.29 -9.53
N GLU A 321 23.46 34.48 -9.19
CA GLU A 321 24.33 33.38 -8.77
C GLU A 321 23.82 32.71 -7.48
N ARG A 322 23.18 33.47 -6.57
CA ARG A 322 22.51 32.90 -5.41
C ARG A 322 21.35 31.96 -5.80
N TYR A 323 20.52 32.31 -6.78
CA TYR A 323 19.43 31.42 -7.23
C TYR A 323 19.95 30.14 -7.91
N LYS A 324 21.13 30.18 -8.52
CA LYS A 324 21.78 29.01 -9.15
C LYS A 324 22.49 28.10 -8.15
N SER A 325 22.68 28.56 -6.91
CA SER A 325 23.35 27.80 -5.87
C SER A 325 22.59 26.54 -5.48
N ASP A 326 23.32 25.44 -5.24
CA ASP A 326 22.74 24.19 -4.76
C ASP A 326 21.95 24.39 -3.46
N ALA A 327 22.43 25.26 -2.55
CA ALA A 327 21.74 25.53 -1.29
C ALA A 327 20.29 26.04 -1.48
N ILE A 328 20.04 26.85 -2.51
CA ILE A 328 18.68 27.31 -2.83
C ILE A 328 17.90 26.23 -3.57
N LEU A 329 18.47 25.63 -4.61
CA LEU A 329 17.76 24.64 -5.42
C LEU A 329 17.42 23.37 -4.63
N ASP A 330 18.35 22.84 -3.85
CA ASP A 330 18.12 21.69 -2.95
C ASP A 330 17.06 22.05 -1.90
N GLY A 331 17.10 23.25 -1.32
CA GLY A 331 16.09 23.69 -0.36
C GLY A 331 14.67 23.77 -0.95
N LEU A 332 14.55 24.18 -2.23
CA LEU A 332 13.27 24.16 -2.96
C LEU A 332 12.80 22.73 -3.24
N ILE A 333 13.70 21.85 -3.67
CA ILE A 333 13.41 20.43 -3.97
C ILE A 333 13.00 19.68 -2.70
N ASP A 334 13.75 19.83 -1.61
CA ASP A 334 13.48 19.21 -0.31
C ASP A 334 12.10 19.61 0.20
N SER A 335 11.80 20.92 0.20
CA SER A 335 10.50 21.41 0.66
C SER A 335 9.35 20.93 -0.23
N ALA A 336 9.58 20.80 -1.53
CA ALA A 336 8.59 20.27 -2.45
C ALA A 336 8.36 18.76 -2.25
N ILE A 337 9.42 17.98 -2.04
CA ILE A 337 9.34 16.53 -1.74
C ILE A 337 8.60 16.30 -0.42
N GLU A 338 8.91 17.09 0.60
CA GLU A 338 8.22 17.02 1.89
C GLU A 338 6.71 17.29 1.76
N LYS A 339 6.33 18.32 1.00
CA LYS A 339 4.93 18.78 0.91
C LYS A 339 4.10 18.03 -0.13
N PHE A 340 4.71 17.64 -1.25
CA PHE A 340 4.00 17.18 -2.43
C PHE A 340 4.51 15.84 -2.98
N GLY A 341 5.62 15.30 -2.44
CA GLY A 341 6.17 14.03 -2.89
C GLY A 341 5.21 12.85 -2.73
N ASP A 342 4.23 12.97 -1.83
CA ASP A 342 3.20 11.97 -1.56
C ASP A 342 1.78 12.47 -1.92
N ALA A 343 1.64 13.62 -2.61
CA ALA A 343 0.32 14.21 -2.92
C ALA A 343 -0.57 13.32 -3.80
N ASN A 344 0.05 12.42 -4.58
CA ASN A 344 -0.61 11.43 -5.43
C ASN A 344 -0.40 9.99 -4.93
N ALA A 345 0.06 9.80 -3.69
CA ALA A 345 0.21 8.46 -3.13
C ALA A 345 -1.16 7.79 -3.01
N ALA A 346 -1.29 6.58 -3.55
CA ALA A 346 -2.47 5.76 -3.37
C ALA A 346 -2.73 5.50 -1.88
N ALA A 347 -4.01 5.46 -1.49
CA ALA A 347 -4.43 5.04 -0.16
C ALA A 347 -3.93 3.61 0.15
N PRO A 348 -3.85 3.21 1.43
CA PRO A 348 -3.53 1.84 1.81
C PRO A 348 -4.41 0.84 1.05
N TYR A 349 -3.79 -0.11 0.36
CA TYR A 349 -4.55 -1.11 -0.39
C TYR A 349 -5.38 -2.02 0.53
N PHE A 350 -4.78 -2.40 1.68
CA PHE A 350 -5.46 -3.12 2.75
C PHE A 350 -5.81 -2.16 3.89
N ASP A 351 -6.93 -1.46 3.76
CA ASP A 351 -7.45 -0.53 4.76
C ASP A 351 -8.41 -1.23 5.74
N ILE A 352 -7.83 -2.06 6.61
CA ILE A 352 -8.57 -2.83 7.61
C ILE A 352 -8.24 -2.27 9.00
N VAL A 353 -9.28 -2.09 9.81
CA VAL A 353 -9.15 -1.70 11.22
C VAL A 353 -8.87 -2.95 12.05
N GLU A 354 -7.66 -3.05 12.58
CA GLU A 354 -7.24 -4.15 13.45
C GLU A 354 -7.87 -4.02 14.84
N LEU A 355 -8.29 -5.15 15.42
CA LEU A 355 -8.83 -5.28 16.76
C LEU A 355 -7.74 -5.61 17.77
N PRO A 356 -7.83 -5.10 19.01
CA PRO A 356 -7.08 -5.63 20.14
C PRO A 356 -7.30 -7.14 20.28
N LEU A 357 -6.30 -7.86 20.81
CA LEU A 357 -6.36 -9.32 20.92
C LEU A 357 -7.59 -9.83 21.69
N GLU A 358 -7.94 -9.17 22.80
CA GLU A 358 -9.08 -9.56 23.64
C GLU A 358 -10.41 -9.44 22.87
N GLU A 359 -10.64 -8.31 22.20
CA GLU A 359 -11.83 -8.09 21.37
C GLU A 359 -11.90 -9.07 20.19
N ALA A 360 -10.76 -9.35 19.55
CA ALA A 360 -10.68 -10.35 18.48
C ALA A 360 -11.04 -11.75 18.98
N GLU A 361 -10.58 -12.13 20.18
CA GLU A 361 -10.90 -13.42 20.80
C GLU A 361 -12.37 -13.53 21.21
N GLU A 362 -12.96 -12.46 21.72
CA GLU A 362 -14.38 -12.37 22.07
C GLU A 362 -15.24 -12.52 20.81
N LYS A 363 -14.94 -11.76 19.75
CA LYS A 363 -15.62 -11.85 18.46
C LYS A 363 -15.53 -13.25 17.86
N LEU A 364 -14.37 -13.91 17.96
CA LEU A 364 -14.20 -15.29 17.49
C LEU A 364 -15.08 -16.26 18.29
N ASN A 365 -15.11 -16.13 19.63
CA ASN A 365 -15.96 -16.98 20.47
C ASN A 365 -17.45 -16.80 20.14
N GLN A 366 -17.90 -15.54 20.03
CA GLN A 366 -19.28 -15.22 19.68
C GLN A 366 -19.67 -15.82 18.32
N THR A 367 -18.82 -15.67 17.32
CA THR A 367 -19.05 -16.21 15.97
C THR A 367 -19.22 -17.74 15.99
N ILE A 368 -18.39 -18.45 16.76
CA ILE A 368 -18.48 -19.91 16.91
C ILE A 368 -19.77 -20.31 17.65
N GLU A 369 -20.15 -19.59 18.69
CA GLU A 369 -21.36 -19.84 19.47
C GLU A 369 -22.64 -19.64 18.64
N GLU A 370 -22.73 -18.53 17.90
CA GLU A 370 -23.85 -18.24 17.00
C GLU A 370 -24.01 -19.32 15.90
N PHE A 371 -22.89 -19.78 15.33
CA PHE A 371 -22.90 -20.87 14.37
C PHE A 371 -23.33 -22.20 15.00
N SER A 372 -22.84 -22.50 16.20
CA SER A 372 -23.21 -23.70 16.96
C SER A 372 -24.72 -23.76 17.21
N GLU A 373 -25.33 -22.65 17.63
CA GLU A 373 -26.79 -22.57 17.80
C GLU A 373 -27.54 -22.79 16.49
N ARG A 374 -27.06 -22.19 15.39
CA ARG A 374 -27.67 -22.33 14.06
C ARG A 374 -27.56 -23.77 13.55
N LEU A 375 -26.43 -24.44 13.77
CA LEU A 375 -26.19 -25.84 13.46
C LEU A 375 -27.17 -26.75 14.22
N HIS A 376 -27.31 -26.55 15.53
CA HIS A 376 -28.25 -27.33 16.34
C HIS A 376 -29.70 -27.14 15.90
N LYS A 377 -30.11 -25.90 15.61
CA LYS A 377 -31.45 -25.64 15.08
C LYS A 377 -31.65 -26.37 13.75
N TYR A 378 -30.71 -26.25 12.82
CA TYR A 378 -30.77 -26.92 11.52
C TYR A 378 -30.92 -28.43 11.65
N CYS A 379 -30.03 -29.09 12.41
CA CYS A 379 -30.05 -30.55 12.55
C CYS A 379 -31.28 -31.12 13.27
N ASN A 380 -31.97 -30.32 14.09
CA ASN A 380 -33.16 -30.75 14.85
C ASN A 380 -34.49 -30.20 14.30
N SER A 381 -34.44 -29.30 13.31
CA SER A 381 -35.62 -28.67 12.69
C SER A 381 -36.23 -29.52 11.59
N LYS A 382 -37.48 -29.21 11.21
CA LYS A 382 -38.11 -29.81 10.02
C LYS A 382 -37.57 -29.10 8.76
N PRO A 383 -37.51 -29.77 7.59
CA PRO A 383 -36.85 -29.24 6.38
C PRO A 383 -37.33 -27.87 5.85
N LEU A 384 -38.44 -27.33 6.36
CA LEU A 384 -39.05 -26.07 5.89
C LEU A 384 -38.54 -24.82 6.61
N ASP A 385 -37.77 -24.96 7.71
CA ASP A 385 -37.34 -23.81 8.53
C ASP A 385 -36.06 -23.13 8.01
N PHE A 386 -35.36 -23.73 7.03
CA PHE A 386 -34.12 -23.24 6.45
C PHE A 386 -34.15 -23.29 4.92
N LEU A 387 -33.72 -22.22 4.25
CA LEU A 387 -33.60 -22.16 2.79
C LEU A 387 -32.34 -22.89 2.28
N SER A 388 -31.28 -22.93 3.09
CA SER A 388 -29.98 -23.54 2.77
C SER A 388 -29.28 -24.00 4.05
N PRO A 389 -28.35 -24.98 3.97
CA PRO A 389 -27.57 -25.38 5.14
C PRO A 389 -26.69 -24.23 5.65
N PRO A 390 -26.48 -24.12 6.98
CA PRO A 390 -25.54 -23.15 7.54
C PRO A 390 -24.13 -23.31 6.97
N SER A 391 -23.58 -22.21 6.45
CA SER A 391 -22.24 -22.15 5.85
C SER A 391 -21.53 -20.90 6.36
N LEU A 392 -20.38 -21.08 7.01
CA LEU A 392 -19.61 -20.01 7.65
C LEU A 392 -18.14 -20.07 7.25
N ALA A 393 -17.52 -18.92 6.97
CA ALA A 393 -16.07 -18.78 6.86
C ALA A 393 -15.56 -17.81 7.92
N ILE A 394 -14.61 -18.27 8.72
CA ILE A 394 -13.93 -17.45 9.75
C ILE A 394 -12.58 -17.00 9.21
N LYS A 395 -12.54 -15.77 8.70
CA LYS A 395 -11.32 -15.09 8.26
C LYS A 395 -10.66 -14.37 9.43
N ALA A 396 -9.92 -15.12 10.26
CA ALA A 396 -9.24 -14.55 11.42
C ALA A 396 -7.71 -14.62 11.30
N THR A 397 -7.03 -13.60 11.83
CA THR A 397 -5.55 -13.54 11.89
C THR A 397 -4.99 -14.84 12.48
N ALA A 398 -3.93 -15.37 11.87
CA ALA A 398 -3.31 -16.60 12.33
C ALA A 398 -2.75 -16.43 13.75
N GLY A 399 -2.82 -17.50 14.55
CA GLY A 399 -2.46 -17.47 15.97
C GLY A 399 -3.59 -17.08 16.93
N LEU A 400 -4.79 -16.70 16.45
CA LEU A 400 -5.94 -16.37 17.32
C LEU A 400 -6.53 -17.60 18.04
N GLY A 401 -6.08 -18.81 17.70
CA GLY A 401 -6.54 -20.07 18.30
C GLY A 401 -7.81 -20.62 17.66
N LYS A 402 -8.04 -20.37 16.36
CA LYS A 402 -9.20 -20.86 15.59
C LYS A 402 -9.48 -22.34 15.84
N THR A 403 -8.50 -23.20 15.55
CA THR A 403 -8.59 -24.66 15.70
C THR A 403 -8.94 -25.06 17.14
N SER A 404 -8.18 -24.61 18.14
CA SER A 404 -8.42 -24.97 19.54
C SER A 404 -9.77 -24.50 20.07
N LYS A 405 -10.21 -23.28 19.70
CA LYS A 405 -11.54 -22.76 20.09
C LYS A 405 -12.66 -23.54 19.41
N LEU A 406 -12.50 -23.91 18.14
CA LEU A 406 -13.48 -24.71 17.41
C LEU A 406 -13.61 -26.12 18.01
N ILE A 407 -12.50 -26.77 18.38
CA ILE A 407 -12.51 -28.05 19.09
C ILE A 407 -13.28 -27.93 20.41
N ASN A 408 -12.91 -26.97 21.27
CA ASN A 408 -13.43 -26.87 22.64
C ASN A 408 -14.85 -26.27 22.75
N LYS A 409 -15.31 -25.48 21.77
CA LYS A 409 -16.61 -24.78 21.84
C LYS A 409 -17.64 -25.31 20.85
N LEU A 410 -17.22 -25.85 19.70
CA LEU A 410 -18.15 -26.36 18.68
C LEU A 410 -18.17 -27.89 18.69
N ILE A 411 -17.00 -28.52 18.53
CA ILE A 411 -16.91 -29.98 18.36
C ILE A 411 -17.30 -30.69 19.66
N SER A 412 -16.56 -30.45 20.75
CA SER A 412 -16.68 -31.25 21.98
C SER A 412 -17.99 -31.02 22.72
N ARG A 413 -18.56 -29.81 22.63
CA ARG A 413 -19.74 -29.43 23.42
C ARG A 413 -21.08 -29.71 22.75
N ASN A 414 -21.11 -29.86 21.42
CA ASN A 414 -22.36 -29.78 20.67
C ASN A 414 -22.33 -30.62 19.39
N ALA A 415 -21.42 -30.34 18.46
CA ALA A 415 -21.49 -30.90 17.11
C ALA A 415 -21.26 -32.42 17.05
N ILE A 416 -20.37 -32.97 17.87
CA ILE A 416 -20.04 -34.40 17.84
C ILE A 416 -21.20 -35.28 18.35
N GLU A 417 -22.07 -34.74 19.20
CA GLU A 417 -23.28 -35.45 19.67
C GLU A 417 -24.37 -35.50 18.60
N LEU A 418 -24.31 -34.65 17.57
CA LEU A 418 -25.26 -34.66 16.46
C LEU A 418 -24.97 -35.79 15.46
N GLY A 419 -23.70 -36.17 15.29
CA GLY A 419 -23.24 -37.18 14.33
C GLY A 419 -21.77 -36.97 13.92
N ASP A 420 -21.31 -37.70 12.91
CA ASP A 420 -19.92 -37.61 12.45
C ASP A 420 -19.55 -36.22 11.94
N ILE A 421 -18.28 -35.87 12.13
CA ILE A 421 -17.68 -34.63 11.62
C ILE A 421 -16.55 -35.00 10.67
N HIS A 422 -16.56 -34.41 9.47
CA HIS A 422 -15.46 -34.55 8.53
C HIS A 422 -14.58 -33.31 8.59
N TYR A 423 -13.34 -33.47 9.04
CA TYR A 423 -12.38 -32.39 9.19
C TYR A 423 -11.30 -32.49 8.10
N PHE A 424 -11.23 -31.49 7.24
CA PHE A 424 -10.28 -31.44 6.13
C PHE A 424 -9.12 -30.50 6.47
N VAL A 425 -7.90 -31.01 6.32
CA VAL A 425 -6.63 -30.28 6.49
C VAL A 425 -5.83 -30.33 5.19
N PRO A 426 -4.88 -29.42 4.97
CA PRO A 426 -4.11 -29.41 3.73
C PRO A 426 -3.35 -30.69 3.40
N THR A 427 -2.67 -31.24 4.40
CA THR A 427 -1.82 -32.42 4.26
C THR A 427 -1.93 -33.28 5.51
N LEU A 428 -1.75 -34.60 5.36
CA LEU A 428 -1.76 -35.53 6.50
C LEU A 428 -0.60 -35.31 7.48
N ALA A 429 0.49 -34.65 7.05
CA ALA A 429 1.57 -34.30 7.97
C ALA A 429 1.11 -33.31 9.06
N LEU A 430 0.03 -32.57 8.83
CA LEU A 430 -0.54 -31.63 9.79
C LEU A 430 -1.63 -32.26 10.67
N SER A 431 -2.08 -33.48 10.36
CA SER A 431 -3.17 -34.12 11.11
C SER A 431 -2.74 -34.69 12.46
N GLU A 432 -1.44 -34.88 12.72
CA GLU A 432 -0.98 -35.53 13.97
C GLU A 432 -1.20 -34.66 15.21
N GLN A 433 -0.84 -33.39 15.17
CA GLN A 433 -1.13 -32.46 16.27
C GLN A 433 -2.61 -32.21 16.42
N LEU A 434 -3.33 -32.03 15.30
CA LEU A 434 -4.78 -31.90 15.33
C LEU A 434 -5.43 -33.15 15.96
N ARG A 435 -4.94 -34.34 15.63
CA ARG A 435 -5.38 -35.59 16.26
C ARG A 435 -5.11 -35.58 17.75
N ALA A 436 -3.91 -35.19 18.19
CA ALA A 436 -3.59 -35.12 19.61
C ALA A 436 -4.51 -34.14 20.36
N ASP A 437 -4.77 -32.96 19.79
CA ASP A 437 -5.67 -31.96 20.37
C ASP A 437 -7.12 -32.45 20.44
N LEU A 438 -7.60 -33.12 19.38
CA LEU A 438 -8.94 -33.73 19.34
C LEU A 438 -9.05 -34.92 20.29
N ASP A 439 -8.06 -35.81 20.32
CA ASP A 439 -8.06 -36.99 21.19
C ASP A 439 -8.05 -36.58 22.66
N ALA A 440 -7.29 -35.55 23.03
CA ALA A 440 -7.23 -35.03 24.39
C ALA A 440 -8.59 -34.50 24.88
N GLU A 441 -9.40 -33.93 23.97
CA GLU A 441 -10.70 -33.36 24.29
C GLU A 441 -11.86 -34.38 24.15
N LEU A 442 -11.76 -35.34 23.23
CA LEU A 442 -12.87 -36.20 22.81
C LEU A 442 -12.76 -37.66 23.28
N SER A 443 -11.57 -38.14 23.64
CA SER A 443 -11.39 -39.52 24.08
C SER A 443 -11.91 -39.72 25.51
N PHE A 444 -12.45 -40.90 25.78
CA PHE A 444 -12.96 -41.27 27.11
C PHE A 444 -12.60 -42.71 27.47
N GLU A 445 -12.50 -42.99 28.76
CA GLU A 445 -12.22 -44.34 29.26
C GLU A 445 -13.50 -45.17 29.33
N VAL A 446 -13.41 -46.41 28.84
CA VAL A 446 -14.48 -47.41 28.93
C VAL A 446 -13.98 -48.58 29.76
N ASP A 447 -14.68 -48.86 30.86
CA ASP A 447 -14.44 -50.07 31.65
C ASP A 447 -15.33 -51.20 31.11
N SER A 448 -14.69 -52.17 30.44
CA SER A 448 -15.39 -53.34 29.92
C SER A 448 -15.06 -54.58 30.73
N THR A 449 -16.09 -55.38 31.01
CA THR A 449 -15.96 -56.68 31.69
C THR A 449 -15.11 -57.70 30.94
N SER A 450 -14.77 -57.46 29.66
CA SER A 450 -14.13 -58.42 28.76
C SER A 450 -12.73 -58.01 28.29
N LEU A 451 -12.48 -56.70 28.14
CA LEU A 451 -11.20 -56.15 27.65
C LEU A 451 -10.48 -55.32 28.72
N GLY A 452 -11.09 -55.14 29.91
CA GLY A 452 -10.59 -54.25 30.95
C GLY A 452 -10.86 -52.78 30.63
N LEU A 453 -10.12 -51.90 31.31
CA LEU A 453 -10.13 -50.45 31.09
C LEU A 453 -9.37 -50.14 29.79
N PHE A 454 -10.07 -49.56 28.80
CA PHE A 454 -9.43 -49.09 27.56
C PHE A 454 -9.94 -47.71 27.15
N THR A 455 -9.07 -46.92 26.52
CA THR A 455 -9.41 -45.60 26.00
C THR A 455 -10.11 -45.73 24.65
N PHE A 456 -11.32 -45.19 24.54
CA PHE A 456 -12.05 -45.08 23.29
C PHE A 456 -11.73 -43.73 22.63
N SER A 457 -11.00 -43.76 21.51
CA SER A 457 -10.76 -42.56 20.70
C SER A 457 -11.93 -42.34 19.74
N ARG A 458 -12.38 -41.09 19.64
CA ARG A 458 -13.40 -40.64 18.68
C ARG A 458 -12.79 -40.02 17.44
N VAL A 459 -11.48 -40.17 17.21
CA VAL A 459 -10.77 -39.49 16.13
C VAL A 459 -10.17 -40.52 15.18
N GLN A 460 -10.51 -40.41 13.89
CA GLN A 460 -10.01 -41.31 12.86
C GLN A 460 -9.27 -40.51 11.79
N ILE A 461 -8.00 -40.84 11.52
CA ILE A 461 -7.27 -40.29 10.36
C ILE A 461 -7.51 -41.19 9.14
N ILE A 462 -8.03 -40.60 8.06
CA ILE A 462 -8.20 -41.29 6.78
C ILE A 462 -6.97 -41.06 5.90
N LYS A 463 -6.17 -42.11 5.71
CA LYS A 463 -4.93 -42.11 4.93
C LYS A 463 -5.15 -42.55 3.48
N GLY A 464 -4.28 -42.04 2.60
CA GLY A 464 -4.23 -42.41 1.18
C GLY A 464 -3.77 -43.85 0.93
N ARG A 465 -4.03 -44.38 -0.27
CA ARG A 465 -3.69 -45.78 -0.65
C ARG A 465 -2.19 -46.09 -0.59
N ASP A 466 -1.36 -45.08 -0.80
CA ASP A 466 0.10 -45.16 -0.82
C ASP A 466 0.75 -45.05 0.57
N LYS A 467 -0.06 -45.02 1.63
CA LYS A 467 0.39 -44.94 3.03
C LYS A 467 0.38 -46.31 3.71
N THR A 468 0.97 -46.35 4.89
CA THR A 468 1.03 -47.51 5.78
C THR A 468 0.13 -47.33 7.02
N ASP A 469 -0.24 -48.44 7.65
CA ASP A 469 -0.86 -48.46 8.97
C ASP A 469 0.18 -48.22 10.10
N GLU A 470 -0.19 -48.44 11.35
CA GLU A 470 0.69 -48.22 12.51
C GLU A 470 1.80 -49.28 12.64
N ASP A 471 1.62 -50.44 12.00
CA ASP A 471 2.56 -51.56 11.99
C ASP A 471 3.44 -51.55 10.70
N ASP A 472 3.48 -50.41 9.99
CA ASP A 472 4.16 -50.20 8.71
C ASP A 472 3.68 -51.11 7.56
N ASN A 473 2.52 -51.75 7.68
CA ASN A 473 1.93 -52.52 6.58
C ASN A 473 1.28 -51.59 5.55
N PRO A 474 1.40 -51.89 4.25
CA PRO A 474 0.77 -51.07 3.21
C PRO A 474 -0.75 -51.09 3.32
N LEU A 475 -1.39 -49.92 3.32
CA LEU A 475 -2.85 -49.85 3.32
C LEU A 475 -3.45 -50.45 2.04
N CYS A 476 -2.73 -50.39 0.91
CA CYS A 476 -3.15 -50.99 -0.35
C CYS A 476 -1.99 -51.74 -1.00
N GLU A 477 -2.08 -53.07 -1.07
CA GLU A 477 -1.11 -53.94 -1.76
C GLU A 477 -0.87 -53.56 -3.23
N LYS A 478 -1.85 -52.94 -3.88
CA LYS A 478 -1.78 -52.48 -5.28
C LYS A 478 -1.54 -50.95 -5.40
N ALA A 479 -0.92 -50.29 -4.42
CA ALA A 479 -0.79 -48.83 -4.37
C ALA A 479 -0.09 -48.22 -5.61
N ALA A 480 1.01 -48.82 -6.08
CA ALA A 480 1.73 -48.34 -7.26
C ALA A 480 0.85 -48.42 -8.53
N LEU A 481 0.17 -49.56 -8.72
CA LEU A 481 -0.75 -49.76 -9.83
C LEU A 481 -1.94 -48.80 -9.78
N ALA A 482 -2.49 -48.57 -8.58
CA ALA A 482 -3.56 -47.59 -8.36
C ALA A 482 -3.13 -46.16 -8.75
N LYS A 483 -1.89 -45.78 -8.44
CA LYS A 483 -1.32 -44.50 -8.84
C LYS A 483 -1.22 -44.39 -10.36
N ASP A 484 -0.82 -45.44 -11.05
CA ASP A 484 -0.71 -45.44 -12.51
C ASP A 484 -2.07 -45.44 -13.22
N VAL A 485 -3.07 -46.15 -12.68
CA VAL A 485 -4.46 -46.09 -13.15
C VAL A 485 -5.01 -44.66 -13.02
N ALA A 486 -4.79 -44.01 -11.88
CA ALA A 486 -5.22 -42.63 -11.66
C ALA A 486 -4.54 -41.64 -12.63
N LYS A 487 -3.24 -41.81 -12.93
CA LYS A 487 -2.50 -40.97 -13.92
C LYS A 487 -3.09 -41.06 -15.33
N LEU A 488 -3.70 -42.18 -15.68
CA LEU A 488 -4.35 -42.39 -16.97
C LEU A 488 -5.79 -41.86 -17.02
N GLY A 489 -6.27 -41.22 -15.94
CA GLY A 489 -7.64 -40.70 -15.84
C GLY A 489 -8.69 -41.78 -15.58
N LEU A 490 -8.29 -43.01 -15.26
CA LEU A 490 -9.21 -44.13 -14.99
C LEU A 490 -9.62 -44.19 -13.51
N SER A 491 -10.82 -44.68 -13.23
CA SER A 491 -11.32 -44.86 -11.87
C SER A 491 -10.65 -46.05 -11.18
N VAL A 492 -9.77 -45.77 -10.23
CA VAL A 492 -9.11 -46.79 -9.40
C VAL A 492 -10.12 -47.73 -8.71
N ALA A 493 -11.27 -47.21 -8.28
CA ALA A 493 -12.28 -47.98 -7.59
C ALA A 493 -12.88 -49.07 -8.50
N THR A 494 -13.33 -48.70 -9.70
CA THR A 494 -13.98 -49.64 -10.63
C THR A 494 -12.96 -50.47 -11.42
N THR A 495 -11.76 -49.93 -11.69
CA THR A 495 -10.70 -50.64 -12.42
C THR A 495 -9.99 -51.67 -11.54
N LEU A 496 -9.63 -51.33 -10.30
CA LEU A 496 -8.79 -52.20 -9.45
C LEU A 496 -9.48 -52.76 -8.21
N CYS A 497 -10.46 -52.05 -7.62
CA CYS A 497 -11.01 -52.45 -6.32
C CYS A 497 -12.22 -53.37 -6.46
N LYS A 498 -13.28 -52.91 -7.14
CA LYS A 498 -14.54 -53.65 -7.28
C LYS A 498 -15.36 -53.12 -8.46
N SER A 499 -15.86 -54.02 -9.31
CA SER A 499 -16.76 -53.71 -10.42
C SER A 499 -17.75 -54.86 -10.63
N GLY A 500 -19.03 -54.60 -10.40
CA GLY A 500 -20.06 -55.64 -10.36
C GLY A 500 -19.72 -56.74 -9.36
N LYS A 501 -19.63 -57.99 -9.84
CA LYS A 501 -19.24 -59.17 -9.03
C LYS A 501 -17.74 -59.37 -8.89
N LYS A 502 -16.91 -58.59 -9.61
CA LYS A 502 -15.45 -58.75 -9.61
C LYS A 502 -14.85 -57.87 -8.52
N THR A 503 -13.98 -58.46 -7.71
CA THR A 503 -13.36 -57.81 -6.55
C THR A 503 -11.87 -58.09 -6.54
N CYS A 504 -11.10 -57.11 -6.07
CA CYS A 504 -9.68 -57.28 -5.77
C CYS A 504 -9.48 -58.45 -4.82
N GLN A 505 -8.46 -59.28 -5.06
CA GLN A 505 -8.09 -60.39 -4.18
C GLN A 505 -7.82 -59.95 -2.72
N PHE A 506 -7.48 -58.67 -2.51
CA PHE A 506 -7.22 -58.09 -1.19
C PHE A 506 -8.39 -57.26 -0.66
N TYR A 507 -9.54 -57.19 -1.33
CA TYR A 507 -10.58 -56.19 -1.03
C TYR A 507 -11.04 -56.19 0.43
N ASP A 508 -11.34 -57.37 0.99
CA ASP A 508 -11.86 -57.51 2.36
C ASP A 508 -10.78 -57.33 3.44
N SER A 509 -9.51 -57.59 3.11
CA SER A 509 -8.38 -57.41 4.03
C SER A 509 -7.67 -56.07 3.88
N CYS A 510 -7.92 -55.32 2.79
CA CYS A 510 -7.25 -54.09 2.42
C CYS A 510 -7.43 -53.01 3.49
N GLY A 511 -6.32 -52.62 4.13
CA GLY A 511 -6.29 -51.58 5.16
C GLY A 511 -6.94 -50.27 4.70
N TYR A 512 -6.71 -49.87 3.44
CA TYR A 512 -7.33 -48.68 2.86
C TYR A 512 -8.86 -48.78 2.84
N GLN A 513 -9.44 -49.92 2.45
CA GLN A 513 -10.90 -50.08 2.40
C GLN A 513 -11.52 -50.13 3.80
N LYS A 514 -10.85 -50.77 4.77
CA LYS A 514 -11.30 -50.86 6.16
C LYS A 514 -11.51 -49.50 6.83
N GLN A 515 -10.75 -48.47 6.43
CA GLN A 515 -10.89 -47.12 6.97
C GLN A 515 -12.29 -46.51 6.79
N PHE A 516 -13.06 -46.95 5.79
CA PHE A 516 -14.33 -46.31 5.45
C PHE A 516 -15.56 -46.91 6.17
N GLY A 517 -15.41 -48.01 6.90
CA GLY A 517 -16.49 -48.60 7.69
C GLY A 517 -17.59 -49.29 6.86
N ASN A 518 -18.77 -49.48 7.48
CA ASN A 518 -19.95 -50.06 6.82
C ASN A 518 -21.15 -49.12 6.99
N THR A 519 -21.26 -48.17 6.07
CA THR A 519 -22.25 -47.09 6.08
C THR A 519 -23.67 -47.57 6.37
N LYS A 520 -24.13 -48.64 5.72
CA LYS A 520 -25.51 -49.14 5.91
C LYS A 520 -25.76 -49.68 7.31
N ALA A 521 -24.78 -50.39 7.87
CA ALA A 521 -24.89 -50.94 9.22
C ALA A 521 -24.84 -49.81 10.27
N GLU A 522 -23.98 -48.81 10.05
CA GLU A 522 -23.83 -47.65 10.93
C GLU A 522 -25.10 -46.76 10.91
N GLU A 523 -25.66 -46.47 9.74
CA GLU A 523 -26.90 -45.70 9.61
C GLU A 523 -28.12 -46.43 10.21
N GLN A 524 -28.18 -47.76 10.07
CA GLN A 524 -29.22 -48.55 10.71
C GLN A 524 -29.07 -48.52 12.25
N ALA A 525 -27.85 -48.67 12.75
CA ALA A 525 -27.58 -48.59 14.19
C ALA A 525 -27.92 -47.22 14.78
N GLU A 526 -27.61 -46.13 14.06
CA GLU A 526 -27.98 -44.76 14.45
C GLU A 526 -29.49 -44.58 14.58
N ALA A 527 -30.28 -45.20 13.69
CA ALA A 527 -31.73 -45.12 13.73
C ALA A 527 -32.37 -45.97 14.83
N GLU A 528 -31.76 -47.09 15.21
CA GLU A 528 -32.31 -48.05 16.17
C GLU A 528 -31.86 -47.81 17.62
N ILE A 529 -30.66 -47.27 17.83
CA ILE A 529 -30.03 -47.13 19.16
C ILE A 529 -30.21 -45.70 19.68
N PRO A 530 -30.96 -45.49 20.78
CA PRO A 530 -31.04 -44.19 21.43
C PRO A 530 -29.65 -43.68 21.82
N GLU A 531 -29.41 -42.39 21.62
CA GLU A 531 -28.13 -41.73 21.95
C GLU A 531 -26.90 -42.30 21.23
N PHE A 532 -27.08 -43.06 20.14
CA PHE A 532 -25.98 -43.62 19.34
C PHE A 532 -24.88 -42.59 19.05
N ASN A 533 -25.27 -41.39 18.61
CA ASN A 533 -24.34 -40.33 18.24
C ASN A 533 -23.53 -39.76 19.41
N LYS A 534 -24.02 -39.88 20.66
CA LYS A 534 -23.26 -39.44 21.84
C LYS A 534 -22.02 -40.29 22.06
N VAL A 535 -22.10 -41.58 21.72
CA VAL A 535 -21.04 -42.57 21.98
C VAL A 535 -20.21 -42.85 20.73
N TYR A 536 -20.85 -43.08 19.59
CA TYR A 536 -20.21 -43.66 18.40
C TYR A 536 -19.85 -42.66 17.30
N SER A 537 -20.19 -41.38 17.44
CA SER A 537 -19.77 -40.39 16.43
C SER A 537 -18.30 -40.08 16.52
N GLU A 538 -17.69 -39.89 15.36
CA GLU A 538 -16.26 -39.69 15.18
C GLU A 538 -15.96 -38.37 14.45
N VAL A 539 -14.76 -37.84 14.71
CA VAL A 539 -14.14 -36.83 13.88
C VAL A 539 -13.19 -37.52 12.91
N LYS A 540 -13.57 -37.56 11.63
CA LYS A 540 -12.77 -38.15 10.55
C LYS A 540 -11.89 -37.07 9.91
N VAL A 541 -10.59 -37.15 10.14
CA VAL A 541 -9.59 -36.19 9.64
C VAL A 541 -9.03 -36.64 8.29
N MET A 542 -9.05 -35.76 7.30
CA MET A 542 -8.71 -36.03 5.91
C MET A 542 -7.85 -34.93 5.28
N ALA A 543 -7.01 -35.28 4.31
CA ALA A 543 -6.37 -34.25 3.46
C ALA A 543 -7.37 -33.61 2.48
N HIS A 544 -7.16 -32.35 2.08
CA HIS A 544 -8.00 -31.58 1.13
C HIS A 544 -8.33 -32.31 -0.16
N ASN A 545 -7.44 -33.17 -0.68
CA ASN A 545 -7.73 -33.98 -1.85
C ASN A 545 -9.02 -34.81 -1.70
N HIS A 546 -9.35 -35.25 -0.48
CA HIS A 546 -10.56 -36.03 -0.20
C HIS A 546 -11.86 -35.21 -0.34
N LEU A 547 -11.81 -33.87 -0.36
CA LEU A 547 -12.97 -33.03 -0.67
C LEU A 547 -13.52 -33.29 -2.07
N PHE A 548 -12.68 -33.79 -2.98
CA PHE A 548 -13.02 -33.98 -4.40
C PHE A 548 -13.03 -35.45 -4.83
N LEU A 549 -12.70 -36.38 -3.92
CA LEU A 549 -12.77 -37.81 -4.18
C LEU A 549 -14.16 -38.34 -3.84
N ASN A 550 -14.67 -39.27 -4.64
CA ASN A 550 -15.95 -39.90 -4.36
C ASN A 550 -15.88 -40.79 -3.10
N THR A 551 -16.32 -40.21 -1.99
CA THR A 551 -16.52 -40.82 -0.67
C THR A 551 -18.00 -41.02 -0.33
N LYS A 552 -18.93 -40.57 -1.19
CA LYS A 552 -20.37 -40.66 -0.94
C LYS A 552 -20.80 -42.13 -0.87
N GLY A 553 -21.56 -42.48 0.16
CA GLY A 553 -22.02 -43.84 0.42
C GLY A 553 -20.91 -44.83 0.81
N ARG A 554 -19.69 -44.33 1.07
CA ARG A 554 -18.58 -45.14 1.61
C ARG A 554 -18.37 -44.91 3.09
N MET A 555 -18.80 -43.78 3.64
CA MET A 555 -18.80 -43.44 5.07
C MET A 555 -20.18 -42.93 5.46
N ARG A 556 -20.52 -43.04 6.75
CA ARG A 556 -21.70 -42.40 7.33
C ARG A 556 -21.71 -40.90 7.01
N LYS A 557 -22.89 -40.37 6.71
CA LYS A 557 -23.05 -38.96 6.33
C LYS A 557 -22.69 -38.04 7.51
N PRO A 558 -21.76 -37.07 7.32
CA PRO A 558 -21.41 -36.15 8.40
C PRO A 558 -22.52 -35.12 8.64
N LYS A 559 -22.65 -34.67 9.90
CA LYS A 559 -23.51 -33.54 10.29
C LYS A 559 -22.81 -32.19 10.15
N LEU A 560 -21.49 -32.20 10.08
CA LEU A 560 -20.68 -30.99 9.88
C LEU A 560 -19.42 -31.32 9.08
N VAL A 561 -19.09 -30.45 8.13
CA VAL A 561 -17.80 -30.43 7.46
C VAL A 561 -17.00 -29.23 7.94
N ILE A 562 -15.74 -29.45 8.31
CA ILE A 562 -14.79 -28.39 8.66
C ILE A 562 -13.69 -28.42 7.62
N VAL A 563 -13.37 -27.27 7.01
CA VAL A 563 -12.26 -27.11 6.06
C VAL A 563 -11.28 -26.11 6.62
N ASP A 564 -10.06 -26.56 6.90
CA ASP A 564 -9.00 -25.77 7.51
C ASP A 564 -7.99 -25.32 6.48
N GLU A 565 -7.62 -24.03 6.49
CA GLU A 565 -6.78 -23.39 5.49
C GLU A 565 -7.36 -23.38 4.05
N ALA A 566 -6.73 -22.62 3.15
CA ALA A 566 -7.13 -22.57 1.75
C ALA A 566 -7.04 -23.94 1.04
N PHE A 567 -8.11 -24.32 0.33
CA PHE A 567 -8.23 -25.60 -0.42
C PHE A 567 -8.49 -25.43 -1.92
N TRP A 568 -8.84 -24.22 -2.37
CA TRP A 568 -9.39 -23.97 -3.70
C TRP A 568 -8.48 -24.43 -4.85
N GLN A 569 -7.16 -24.36 -4.68
CA GLN A 569 -6.17 -24.84 -5.67
C GLN A 569 -6.30 -26.34 -5.94
N THR A 570 -6.60 -27.12 -4.90
CA THR A 570 -6.84 -28.57 -5.03
C THR A 570 -8.09 -28.87 -5.87
N GLY A 571 -9.03 -27.92 -5.89
CA GLY A 571 -10.26 -27.97 -6.67
C GLY A 571 -10.11 -27.58 -8.14
N ILE A 572 -8.91 -27.25 -8.61
CA ILE A 572 -8.63 -26.98 -10.03
C ILE A 572 -7.84 -28.15 -10.63
N ASP A 573 -8.24 -28.60 -11.81
CA ASP A 573 -7.42 -29.47 -12.67
C ASP A 573 -6.97 -28.75 -13.93
N GLU A 574 -5.70 -28.97 -14.28
CA GLU A 574 -5.12 -28.57 -15.56
C GLU A 574 -4.65 -29.82 -16.30
N THR A 575 -5.18 -30.01 -17.51
CA THR A 575 -4.85 -31.14 -18.37
C THR A 575 -4.37 -30.64 -19.72
N LEU A 576 -3.20 -31.09 -20.14
CA LEU A 576 -2.71 -30.87 -21.50
C LEU A 576 -3.30 -31.94 -22.43
N VAL A 577 -3.94 -31.46 -23.50
CA VAL A 577 -4.48 -32.28 -24.58
C VAL A 577 -3.68 -31.98 -25.85
N SER A 578 -3.20 -33.02 -26.51
CA SER A 578 -2.48 -32.84 -27.77
C SER A 578 -3.49 -32.45 -28.86
N PRO A 579 -3.23 -31.43 -29.69
CA PRO A 579 -4.08 -31.14 -30.85
C PRO A 579 -4.30 -32.37 -31.74
N THR A 580 -3.32 -33.27 -31.82
CA THR A 580 -3.41 -34.52 -32.58
C THR A 580 -4.50 -35.46 -32.04
N ASP A 581 -4.86 -35.38 -30.75
CA ASP A 581 -5.90 -36.21 -30.14
C ASP A 581 -7.28 -35.92 -30.74
N LEU A 582 -7.53 -34.69 -31.21
CA LEU A 582 -8.80 -34.28 -31.83
C LEU A 582 -8.94 -34.72 -33.28
N ILE A 583 -7.84 -34.89 -34.01
CA ILE A 583 -7.88 -35.27 -35.43
C ILE A 583 -7.74 -36.77 -35.66
N THR A 584 -7.03 -37.49 -34.78
CA THR A 584 -6.75 -38.93 -34.96
C THR A 584 -8.00 -39.77 -34.88
N ILE A 585 -9.01 -39.31 -34.13
CA ILE A 585 -10.32 -39.95 -33.98
C ILE A 585 -11.24 -39.80 -35.19
N GLN A 586 -10.92 -38.89 -36.12
CA GLN A 586 -11.69 -38.67 -37.35
C GLN A 586 -13.18 -38.35 -37.12
N LYS A 587 -13.50 -37.62 -36.04
CA LYS A 587 -14.86 -37.17 -35.73
C LYS A 587 -15.08 -35.69 -36.10
N PRO A 588 -16.27 -35.31 -36.58
CA PRO A 588 -16.51 -34.00 -37.18
C PRO A 588 -16.38 -32.81 -36.21
N ILE A 589 -16.95 -32.89 -35.00
CA ILE A 589 -16.91 -31.79 -34.03
C ILE A 589 -15.49 -31.62 -33.50
N SER A 590 -14.80 -32.72 -33.20
CA SER A 590 -13.40 -32.71 -32.77
C SER A 590 -12.47 -32.10 -33.82
N ALA A 591 -12.66 -32.45 -35.11
CA ALA A 591 -11.94 -31.84 -36.21
C ALA A 591 -12.25 -30.33 -36.35
N PHE A 592 -13.51 -29.93 -36.13
CA PHE A 592 -13.92 -28.52 -36.13
C PHE A 592 -13.27 -27.72 -35.00
N ILE A 593 -13.26 -28.25 -33.76
CA ILE A 593 -12.59 -27.64 -32.60
C ILE A 593 -11.09 -27.47 -32.88
N PHE A 594 -10.43 -28.49 -33.43
CA PHE A 594 -9.03 -28.43 -33.82
C PHE A 594 -8.78 -27.29 -34.83
N GLN A 595 -9.57 -27.22 -35.91
CA GLN A 595 -9.41 -26.20 -36.95
C GLN A 595 -9.64 -24.79 -36.38
N THR A 596 -10.65 -24.63 -35.52
CA THR A 596 -11.01 -23.35 -34.92
C THR A 596 -9.93 -22.84 -33.98
N LEU A 597 -9.47 -23.66 -33.04
CA LEU A 597 -8.50 -23.26 -32.02
C LEU A 597 -7.08 -23.02 -32.57
N LEU A 598 -6.68 -23.70 -33.64
CA LEU A 598 -5.34 -23.56 -34.23
C LEU A 598 -5.26 -22.46 -35.30
N ASN A 599 -6.39 -21.87 -35.71
CA ASN A 599 -6.43 -20.80 -36.69
C ASN A 599 -6.76 -19.45 -36.00
N PRO A 600 -5.80 -18.53 -35.88
CA PRO A 600 -6.01 -17.23 -35.22
C PRO A 600 -7.08 -16.34 -35.88
N GLY A 601 -7.44 -16.61 -37.14
CA GLY A 601 -8.49 -15.89 -37.86
C GLY A 601 -9.92 -16.40 -37.59
N SER A 602 -10.07 -17.48 -36.82
CA SER A 602 -11.39 -18.03 -36.49
C SER A 602 -12.12 -17.19 -35.43
N PRO A 603 -13.46 -17.20 -35.41
CA PRO A 603 -14.22 -16.67 -34.28
C PRO A 603 -13.88 -17.41 -32.96
N PRO A 604 -14.20 -16.82 -31.80
CA PRO A 604 -14.11 -17.50 -30.51
C PRO A 604 -14.84 -18.86 -30.51
N LEU A 605 -14.30 -19.85 -29.78
CA LEU A 605 -14.68 -21.26 -29.94
C LEU A 605 -16.19 -21.53 -29.76
N LEU A 606 -16.81 -21.02 -28.70
CA LEU A 606 -18.24 -21.31 -28.45
C LEU A 606 -19.12 -20.65 -29.49
N LYS A 607 -18.77 -19.41 -29.90
CA LYS A 607 -19.43 -18.74 -31.02
C LYS A 607 -19.34 -19.57 -32.29
N ALA A 608 -18.13 -20.02 -32.64
CA ALA A 608 -17.90 -20.81 -33.84
C ALA A 608 -18.71 -22.12 -33.83
N LEU A 609 -18.82 -22.79 -32.68
CA LEU A 609 -19.67 -23.97 -32.51
C LEU A 609 -21.14 -23.65 -32.78
N ARG A 610 -21.69 -22.60 -32.16
CA ARG A 610 -23.09 -22.18 -32.38
C ARG A 610 -23.35 -21.76 -33.82
N ASP A 611 -22.46 -20.97 -34.42
CA ASP A 611 -22.56 -20.49 -35.81
C ASP A 611 -22.49 -21.66 -36.81
N ALA A 612 -21.78 -22.74 -36.48
CA ALA A 612 -21.74 -23.98 -37.24
C ALA A 612 -22.95 -24.89 -37.00
N GLY A 613 -23.86 -24.52 -36.09
CA GLY A 613 -25.05 -25.28 -35.75
C GLY A 613 -24.82 -26.45 -34.79
N TYR A 614 -23.73 -26.42 -34.02
CA TYR A 614 -23.46 -27.41 -32.97
C TYR A 614 -24.07 -26.98 -31.61
N ASP A 615 -24.74 -27.91 -30.94
CA ASP A 615 -25.30 -27.75 -29.60
C ASP A 615 -24.63 -28.67 -28.54
N GLU A 616 -25.00 -28.51 -27.27
CA GLU A 616 -24.43 -29.28 -26.16
C GLU A 616 -24.63 -30.80 -26.31
N TRP A 617 -25.77 -31.22 -26.87
CA TRP A 617 -26.13 -32.64 -27.02
C TRP A 617 -25.31 -33.31 -28.12
N GLN A 618 -25.01 -32.60 -29.21
CA GLN A 618 -24.15 -33.11 -30.27
C GLN A 618 -22.71 -33.28 -29.80
N LEU A 619 -22.19 -32.36 -28.99
CA LEU A 619 -20.87 -32.48 -28.37
C LEU A 619 -20.83 -33.69 -27.41
N GLU A 620 -21.87 -33.88 -26.60
CA GLU A 620 -21.97 -35.01 -25.66
C GLU A 620 -22.08 -36.35 -26.40
N ALA A 621 -22.90 -36.43 -27.46
CA ALA A 621 -23.04 -37.62 -28.28
C ALA A 621 -21.73 -38.03 -28.95
N GLU A 622 -21.00 -37.09 -29.57
CA GLU A 622 -19.68 -37.40 -30.14
C GLU A 622 -18.67 -37.80 -29.05
N ALA A 623 -18.73 -37.19 -27.87
CA ALA A 623 -17.87 -37.58 -26.75
C ALA A 623 -18.13 -39.03 -26.30
N ASP A 624 -19.39 -39.43 -26.19
CA ASP A 624 -19.79 -40.80 -25.82
C ASP A 624 -19.37 -41.81 -26.89
N GLU A 625 -19.51 -41.48 -28.19
CA GLU A 625 -18.97 -42.31 -29.28
C GLU A 625 -17.45 -42.47 -29.18
N ILE A 626 -16.71 -41.39 -28.93
CA ILE A 626 -15.25 -41.44 -28.75
C ILE A 626 -14.89 -42.26 -27.51
N GLU A 627 -15.66 -42.15 -26.42
CA GLU A 627 -15.44 -42.95 -25.23
C GLU A 627 -15.69 -44.44 -25.51
N GLU A 628 -16.71 -44.79 -26.30
CA GLU A 628 -16.98 -46.17 -26.72
C GLU A 628 -15.91 -46.73 -27.67
N GLU A 629 -15.42 -45.91 -28.61
CA GLU A 629 -14.48 -46.30 -29.67
C GLU A 629 -13.00 -46.26 -29.23
N VAL A 630 -12.62 -45.23 -28.47
CA VAL A 630 -11.23 -44.78 -28.26
C VAL A 630 -10.83 -44.73 -26.79
N ALA A 631 -11.76 -44.80 -25.82
CA ALA A 631 -11.33 -45.15 -24.47
C ALA A 631 -10.69 -46.52 -24.58
N VAL A 632 -9.36 -46.53 -24.52
CA VAL A 632 -8.56 -47.75 -24.56
C VAL A 632 -9.24 -48.70 -23.59
N LYS A 633 -9.80 -49.81 -24.10
CA LYS A 633 -10.27 -50.93 -23.29
C LYS A 633 -9.04 -51.53 -22.65
N VAL A 634 -8.53 -50.84 -21.64
CA VAL A 634 -7.68 -51.41 -20.63
C VAL A 634 -8.61 -52.39 -19.93
N ASP A 635 -8.77 -53.60 -20.48
CA ASP A 635 -9.57 -54.70 -19.92
C ASP A 635 -8.85 -55.20 -18.67
N ILE A 636 -8.70 -54.31 -17.69
CA ILE A 636 -8.24 -54.57 -16.35
C ILE A 636 -9.50 -54.76 -15.52
N LYS A 637 -9.64 -55.96 -14.96
CA LYS A 637 -10.71 -56.30 -14.04
C LYS A 637 -10.12 -56.41 -12.62
N PRO A 638 -10.89 -56.06 -11.58
CA PRO A 638 -10.41 -56.14 -10.19
C PRO A 638 -9.89 -57.52 -9.77
N ASP A 639 -10.49 -58.59 -10.31
CA ASP A 639 -10.20 -60.01 -10.01
C ASP A 639 -8.99 -60.57 -10.79
N MET A 640 -8.34 -59.77 -11.64
CA MET A 640 -7.10 -60.17 -12.31
C MET A 640 -5.90 -60.15 -11.38
N GLU A 641 -4.96 -61.06 -11.63
CA GLU A 641 -3.63 -61.05 -11.01
C GLU A 641 -2.90 -59.73 -11.24
N THR A 642 -2.26 -59.21 -10.18
CA THR A 642 -1.61 -57.88 -10.18
C THR A 642 -0.62 -57.68 -11.32
N PHE A 643 0.17 -58.71 -11.64
CA PHE A 643 1.14 -58.68 -12.73
C PHE A 643 0.48 -58.46 -14.10
N GLU A 644 -0.63 -59.15 -14.38
CA GLU A 644 -1.36 -59.02 -15.64
C GLU A 644 -2.04 -57.66 -15.75
N GLN A 645 -2.56 -57.13 -14.64
CA GLN A 645 -3.10 -55.76 -14.60
C GLN A 645 -2.02 -54.74 -14.97
N GLY A 646 -0.82 -54.84 -14.39
CA GLY A 646 0.31 -53.95 -14.69
C GLY A 646 0.78 -54.04 -16.15
N LYS A 647 0.83 -55.25 -16.71
CA LYS A 647 1.19 -55.49 -18.11
C LYS A 647 0.18 -54.85 -19.08
N ARG A 648 -1.13 -54.97 -18.82
CA ARG A 648 -2.16 -54.35 -19.65
C ARG A 648 -2.15 -52.83 -19.55
N LEU A 649 -1.89 -52.31 -18.36
CA LEU A 649 -1.81 -50.87 -18.13
C LEU A 649 -0.64 -50.23 -18.90
N SER A 650 0.54 -50.88 -18.91
CA SER A 650 1.72 -50.36 -19.63
C SER A 650 1.57 -50.39 -21.15
N LEU A 651 0.80 -51.35 -21.69
CA LEU A 651 0.45 -51.41 -23.11
C LEU A 651 -0.59 -50.35 -23.52
N SER A 652 -1.23 -49.69 -22.55
CA SER A 652 -2.34 -48.76 -22.75
C SER A 652 -1.92 -47.28 -22.67
N ALA A 653 -0.63 -46.99 -22.90
CA ALA A 653 0.00 -45.70 -22.61
C ALA A 653 -0.52 -44.48 -23.40
N TYR A 654 -1.39 -44.67 -24.41
CA TYR A 654 -1.98 -43.59 -25.20
C TYR A 654 -3.50 -43.55 -25.01
N VAL A 655 -3.99 -42.65 -24.16
CA VAL A 655 -5.42 -42.38 -23.97
C VAL A 655 -5.79 -41.12 -24.72
N VAL A 656 -6.75 -41.20 -25.63
CA VAL A 656 -7.30 -40.03 -26.31
C VAL A 656 -8.19 -39.25 -25.36
N LYS A 657 -7.80 -38.01 -25.07
CA LYS A 657 -8.51 -37.13 -24.13
C LYS A 657 -9.63 -36.29 -24.78
N ALA A 658 -9.87 -36.49 -26.07
CA ALA A 658 -10.88 -35.75 -26.83
C ALA A 658 -12.27 -35.85 -26.18
N HIS A 659 -12.73 -37.06 -25.82
CA HIS A 659 -14.02 -37.25 -25.16
C HIS A 659 -14.17 -36.42 -23.87
N ILE A 660 -13.12 -36.38 -23.02
CA ILE A 660 -13.13 -35.58 -21.78
C ILE A 660 -13.29 -34.09 -22.11
N LEU A 661 -12.54 -33.60 -23.12
CA LEU A 661 -12.64 -32.22 -23.56
C LEU A 661 -14.05 -31.89 -24.07
N LEU A 662 -14.63 -32.75 -24.92
CA LEU A 662 -15.97 -32.54 -25.47
C LEU A 662 -17.04 -32.55 -24.38
N LYS A 663 -16.94 -33.41 -23.34
CA LYS A 663 -17.87 -33.41 -22.21
C LYS A 663 -17.85 -32.10 -21.43
N HIS A 664 -16.65 -31.55 -21.17
CA HIS A 664 -16.56 -30.26 -20.49
C HIS A 664 -17.01 -29.09 -21.37
N LEU A 665 -16.70 -29.12 -22.67
CA LEU A 665 -17.19 -28.11 -23.62
C LEU A 665 -18.70 -28.18 -23.82
N SER A 666 -19.31 -29.37 -23.84
CA SER A 666 -20.76 -29.56 -23.87
C SER A 666 -21.40 -28.89 -22.66
N ALA A 667 -20.90 -29.20 -21.46
CA ALA A 667 -21.39 -28.61 -20.21
C ALA A 667 -21.24 -27.08 -20.19
N GLU A 668 -20.15 -26.54 -20.75
CA GLU A 668 -19.95 -25.11 -20.90
C GLU A 668 -20.94 -24.50 -21.90
N LEU A 669 -21.01 -25.06 -23.11
CA LEU A 669 -21.84 -24.55 -24.21
C LEU A 669 -23.33 -24.46 -23.82
N GLY A 670 -23.85 -25.44 -23.09
CA GLY A 670 -25.24 -25.45 -22.62
C GLY A 670 -25.51 -24.59 -21.39
N ARG A 671 -24.47 -24.04 -20.73
CA ARG A 671 -24.61 -23.27 -19.49
C ARG A 671 -24.53 -21.76 -19.68
N VAL A 672 -23.83 -21.31 -20.73
CA VAL A 672 -23.53 -19.90 -20.94
C VAL A 672 -23.75 -19.47 -22.38
N ASP A 673 -23.98 -18.18 -22.61
CA ASP A 673 -24.19 -17.57 -23.93
C ASP A 673 -22.95 -16.83 -24.49
N ARG A 674 -21.89 -16.67 -23.69
CA ARG A 674 -20.65 -16.01 -24.15
C ARG A 674 -19.96 -16.72 -25.32
N ASP A 675 -19.14 -15.96 -26.04
CA ASP A 675 -18.47 -16.39 -27.28
C ASP A 675 -17.18 -17.20 -27.03
N GLU A 676 -16.40 -16.85 -26.01
CA GLU A 676 -15.11 -17.49 -25.69
C GLU A 676 -15.28 -18.73 -24.79
N SER A 677 -14.39 -19.73 -24.92
CA SER A 677 -14.31 -20.86 -23.98
C SER A 677 -13.39 -20.55 -22.81
N HIS A 678 -13.82 -20.89 -21.61
CA HIS A 678 -13.03 -20.97 -20.39
C HIS A 678 -12.50 -22.40 -20.15
N VAL A 679 -13.18 -23.43 -20.66
CA VAL A 679 -12.73 -24.83 -20.50
C VAL A 679 -11.43 -25.10 -21.24
N VAL A 680 -11.25 -24.57 -22.45
CA VAL A 680 -10.08 -24.86 -23.28
C VAL A 680 -9.58 -23.66 -24.06
N ARG A 681 -8.25 -23.61 -24.22
CA ARG A 681 -7.58 -22.72 -25.17
C ARG A 681 -6.37 -23.40 -25.79
N TYR A 682 -5.90 -22.88 -26.91
CA TYR A 682 -4.62 -23.26 -27.48
C TYR A 682 -3.49 -22.41 -26.88
N GLU A 683 -2.40 -23.05 -26.48
CA GLU A 683 -1.15 -22.36 -26.16
C GLU A 683 -0.24 -22.39 -27.39
N PRO A 684 0.12 -21.23 -27.97
CA PRO A 684 1.00 -21.18 -29.13
C PRO A 684 2.36 -21.86 -28.89
N LYS A 685 3.00 -22.27 -29.98
CA LYS A 685 4.37 -22.80 -29.89
C LYS A 685 5.32 -21.71 -29.38
N SER A 686 6.20 -22.08 -28.46
CA SER A 686 7.23 -21.21 -27.89
C SER A 686 8.61 -21.87 -28.06
N ASN A 687 9.64 -21.03 -28.20
CA ASN A 687 11.03 -21.48 -28.22
C ASN A 687 11.56 -21.80 -26.81
N ASP A 688 10.81 -21.47 -25.75
CA ASP A 688 11.17 -21.84 -24.38
C ASP A 688 10.93 -23.35 -24.16
N LYS A 689 12.02 -24.12 -24.17
CA LYS A 689 12.02 -25.56 -23.94
C LYS A 689 11.48 -25.96 -22.55
N LYS A 690 11.34 -25.03 -21.60
CA LYS A 690 10.77 -25.30 -20.27
C LYS A 690 9.24 -25.17 -20.25
N ASN A 691 8.63 -24.53 -21.24
CA ASN A 691 7.18 -24.40 -21.31
C ASN A 691 6.53 -25.68 -21.85
N LYS A 692 6.07 -26.53 -20.93
CA LYS A 692 5.37 -27.78 -21.27
C LYS A 692 4.02 -27.58 -21.97
N LYS A 693 3.41 -26.39 -21.85
CA LYS A 693 2.12 -26.07 -22.47
C LYS A 693 2.26 -25.72 -23.96
N ALA A 694 3.45 -25.32 -24.40
CA ALA A 694 3.68 -24.81 -25.75
C ALA A 694 3.21 -25.80 -26.84
N GLY A 695 2.31 -25.34 -27.72
CA GLY A 695 1.74 -26.13 -28.80
C GLY A 695 0.70 -27.16 -28.35
N GLN A 696 0.23 -27.13 -27.11
CA GLN A 696 -0.83 -27.99 -26.57
C GLN A 696 -2.14 -27.22 -26.42
N LEU A 697 -3.25 -27.96 -26.31
CA LEU A 697 -4.50 -27.43 -25.79
C LEU A 697 -4.43 -27.50 -24.26
N VAL A 698 -4.67 -26.36 -23.61
CA VAL A 698 -4.72 -26.25 -22.15
C VAL A 698 -6.18 -26.36 -21.75
N MET A 699 -6.56 -27.50 -21.19
CA MET A 699 -7.89 -27.74 -20.65
C MET A 699 -7.87 -27.52 -19.13
N THR A 700 -8.74 -26.65 -18.64
CA THR A 700 -8.84 -26.29 -17.22
C THR A 700 -10.24 -26.49 -16.70
N THR A 701 -10.39 -27.12 -15.53
CA THR A 701 -11.69 -27.46 -14.95
C THR A 701 -11.73 -27.23 -13.45
N ARG A 702 -12.92 -26.90 -12.92
CA ARG A 702 -13.22 -26.87 -11.49
C ARG A 702 -13.83 -28.21 -11.06
N LYS A 703 -13.19 -28.89 -10.11
CA LYS A 703 -13.74 -30.08 -9.45
C LYS A 703 -14.94 -29.68 -8.60
N ARG A 704 -15.96 -30.53 -8.59
CA ARG A 704 -17.10 -30.37 -7.68
C ARG A 704 -16.71 -30.85 -6.28
N LEU A 705 -17.11 -30.10 -5.25
CA LEU A 705 -17.04 -30.60 -3.88
C LEU A 705 -17.91 -31.85 -3.77
N ASN A 706 -17.32 -32.92 -3.24
CA ASN A 706 -18.02 -34.16 -2.95
C ASN A 706 -18.59 -34.16 -1.51
N VAL A 707 -19.27 -33.06 -1.17
CA VAL A 707 -20.03 -32.89 0.06
C VAL A 707 -21.53 -32.91 -0.31
N ASP A 708 -22.39 -33.40 0.58
CA ASP A 708 -23.83 -33.35 0.33
C ASP A 708 -24.36 -31.92 0.44
N SER A 709 -25.27 -31.52 -0.44
CA SER A 709 -25.74 -30.15 -0.56
C SER A 709 -26.53 -29.64 0.64
N ASP A 710 -26.96 -30.53 1.52
CA ASP A 710 -27.68 -30.25 2.77
C ASP A 710 -26.78 -30.39 4.01
N THR A 711 -25.48 -30.66 3.85
CA THR A 711 -24.52 -30.76 4.95
C THR A 711 -23.95 -29.38 5.29
N PRO A 712 -24.08 -28.91 6.55
CA PRO A 712 -23.44 -27.68 7.03
C PRO A 712 -21.92 -27.71 6.89
N ILE A 713 -21.33 -26.55 6.60
CA ILE A 713 -19.88 -26.41 6.39
C ILE A 713 -19.31 -25.18 7.11
N ILE A 714 -18.11 -25.33 7.66
CA ILE A 714 -17.34 -24.23 8.22
C ILE A 714 -15.92 -24.20 7.64
N PHE A 715 -15.51 -23.04 7.16
CA PHE A 715 -14.16 -22.77 6.66
C PHE A 715 -13.39 -21.96 7.70
N ILE A 716 -12.19 -22.40 8.10
CA ILE A 716 -11.32 -21.67 9.05
C ILE A 716 -10.02 -21.23 8.39
N ASP A 717 -10.14 -20.42 7.34
CA ASP A 717 -9.02 -19.93 6.54
C ASP A 717 -8.76 -18.45 6.83
N ALA A 718 -7.53 -18.11 7.24
CA ALA A 718 -7.10 -16.73 7.52
C ALA A 718 -7.20 -15.81 6.29
N THR A 719 -7.24 -16.40 5.10
CA THR A 719 -7.20 -15.72 3.79
C THR A 719 -8.48 -15.90 2.99
N ALA A 720 -9.53 -16.43 3.62
CA ALA A 720 -10.81 -16.74 2.99
C ALA A 720 -11.37 -15.56 2.17
N GLN A 721 -11.85 -15.87 0.97
CA GLN A 721 -12.51 -14.93 0.05
C GLN A 721 -13.87 -15.48 -0.34
N LYS A 722 -14.91 -14.67 -0.15
CA LYS A 722 -16.30 -15.07 -0.39
C LYS A 722 -16.51 -15.56 -1.83
N GLU A 723 -16.02 -14.79 -2.80
CA GLU A 723 -16.20 -15.05 -4.22
C GLU A 723 -15.54 -16.36 -4.68
N ILE A 724 -14.48 -16.80 -4.00
CA ILE A 724 -13.82 -18.09 -4.27
C ILE A 724 -14.61 -19.23 -3.64
N LEU A 725 -15.02 -19.08 -2.38
CA LEU A 725 -15.76 -20.11 -1.65
C LEU A 725 -17.13 -20.39 -2.30
N GLU A 726 -17.81 -19.36 -2.79
CA GLU A 726 -19.11 -19.48 -3.48
C GLU A 726 -19.03 -20.17 -4.85
N GLN A 727 -17.82 -20.47 -5.36
CA GLN A 727 -17.66 -21.37 -6.52
C GLN A 727 -17.82 -22.85 -6.14
N PHE A 728 -17.74 -23.15 -4.85
CA PHE A 728 -17.78 -24.51 -4.31
C PHE A 728 -19.04 -24.78 -3.48
N VAL A 729 -19.61 -23.75 -2.84
CA VAL A 729 -20.86 -23.82 -2.06
C VAL A 729 -21.83 -22.75 -2.56
N GLU A 730 -23.14 -22.96 -2.37
CA GLU A 730 -24.16 -22.03 -2.87
C GLU A 730 -24.08 -20.63 -2.23
N SER A 731 -23.80 -20.57 -0.93
CA SER A 731 -23.57 -19.32 -0.20
C SER A 731 -22.70 -19.57 1.03
N VAL A 732 -22.01 -18.52 1.49
CA VAL A 732 -21.23 -18.56 2.73
C VAL A 732 -21.23 -17.20 3.42
N ASP A 733 -21.47 -17.20 4.73
CA ASP A 733 -21.30 -16.03 5.57
C ASP A 733 -19.81 -15.90 5.91
N VAL A 734 -19.17 -14.78 5.55
CA VAL A 734 -17.74 -14.55 5.86
C VAL A 734 -17.60 -13.56 7.00
N VAL A 735 -16.98 -13.97 8.10
CA VAL A 735 -16.70 -13.11 9.26
C VAL A 735 -15.20 -12.82 9.33
N GLU A 736 -14.83 -11.55 9.13
CA GLU A 736 -13.45 -11.08 9.24
C GLU A 736 -13.13 -10.62 10.68
N ILE A 737 -12.02 -11.15 11.21
CA ILE A 737 -11.53 -10.90 12.58
C ILE A 737 -10.03 -10.56 12.51
N PRO A 738 -9.68 -9.31 12.17
CA PRO A 738 -8.30 -8.87 12.01
C PRO A 738 -7.72 -8.49 13.38
N ALA A 739 -6.90 -9.35 13.98
CA ALA A 739 -6.22 -9.06 15.25
C ALA A 739 -4.89 -8.30 15.01
N GLN A 740 -4.59 -7.33 15.87
CA GLN A 740 -3.33 -6.58 15.84
C GLN A 740 -2.13 -7.48 16.17
N ARG A 741 -1.10 -7.44 15.31
CA ARG A 741 0.15 -8.19 15.51
C ARG A 741 1.10 -7.42 16.42
N LYS A 742 1.66 -8.09 17.42
CA LYS A 742 2.69 -7.57 18.34
C LYS A 742 4.09 -7.79 17.76
N ALA A 743 4.45 -7.03 16.73
CA ALA A 743 5.76 -7.07 16.10
C ALA A 743 6.15 -5.71 15.50
N THR A 744 7.45 -5.46 15.39
CA THR A 744 7.96 -4.35 14.58
C THR A 744 8.15 -4.83 13.15
N ILE A 745 7.42 -4.23 12.22
CA ILE A 745 7.41 -4.63 10.81
C ILE A 745 8.21 -3.62 9.98
N HIS A 746 9.21 -4.14 9.29
CA HIS A 746 10.12 -3.42 8.40
C HIS A 746 9.86 -3.85 6.95
N GLN A 747 9.53 -2.92 6.07
CA GLN A 747 9.23 -3.20 4.66
C GLN A 747 10.22 -2.47 3.76
N PHE A 748 10.85 -3.18 2.83
CA PHE A 748 11.63 -2.54 1.76
C PHE A 748 10.72 -2.19 0.59
N THR A 749 10.74 -0.93 0.18
CA THR A 749 9.72 -0.34 -0.73
C THR A 749 10.21 -0.20 -2.18
N ASP A 750 11.52 -0.08 -2.38
CA ASP A 750 12.16 0.22 -3.67
C ASP A 750 12.58 -1.04 -4.47
N LYS A 751 12.40 -2.24 -3.91
CA LYS A 751 12.81 -3.50 -4.56
C LYS A 751 11.84 -4.66 -4.37
N THR A 752 11.66 -5.43 -5.43
CA THR A 752 10.83 -6.65 -5.45
C THR A 752 11.53 -7.88 -4.89
N PHE A 753 12.87 -7.89 -4.89
CA PHE A 753 13.72 -9.07 -4.65
C PHE A 753 13.27 -10.29 -5.47
N SER A 754 12.89 -10.06 -6.73
CA SER A 754 12.43 -11.14 -7.61
C SER A 754 13.50 -12.23 -7.76
N LYS A 755 13.07 -13.48 -7.85
CA LYS A 755 13.95 -14.64 -8.10
C LYS A 755 14.92 -14.40 -9.27
N THR A 756 14.46 -13.81 -10.37
CA THR A 756 15.29 -13.52 -11.55
C THR A 756 16.42 -12.53 -11.23
N LYS A 757 16.15 -11.51 -10.40
CA LYS A 757 17.16 -10.52 -9.96
C LYS A 757 18.06 -11.03 -8.85
N LEU A 758 17.61 -11.95 -8.01
CA LEU A 758 18.46 -12.60 -7.01
C LEU A 758 19.41 -13.63 -7.64
N LEU A 759 18.98 -14.28 -8.72
CA LEU A 759 19.75 -15.35 -9.38
C LEU A 759 20.41 -14.87 -10.68
N SER A 760 20.58 -13.56 -10.85
CA SER A 760 21.31 -13.00 -12.00
C SER A 760 22.81 -13.26 -11.90
N ALA A 761 23.50 -13.14 -13.05
CA ALA A 761 24.91 -13.46 -13.17
C ALA A 761 25.85 -12.47 -12.43
N ASP A 762 25.38 -11.26 -12.12
CA ASP A 762 26.11 -10.27 -11.33
C ASP A 762 26.32 -10.71 -9.87
N GLY A 763 25.38 -11.47 -9.29
CA GLY A 763 25.45 -12.05 -7.95
C GLY A 763 25.42 -11.05 -6.79
N GLU A 764 25.56 -9.75 -7.06
CA GLU A 764 25.70 -8.70 -6.06
C GLU A 764 24.51 -8.65 -5.08
N LEU A 765 23.29 -8.62 -5.60
CA LEU A 765 22.08 -8.55 -4.76
C LEU A 765 21.96 -9.78 -3.84
N LEU A 766 22.31 -10.97 -4.34
CA LEU A 766 22.27 -12.19 -3.52
C LEU A 766 23.32 -12.15 -2.41
N SER A 767 24.51 -11.61 -2.68
CA SER A 767 25.55 -11.42 -1.66
C SER A 767 25.09 -10.47 -0.56
N GLN A 768 24.55 -9.30 -0.94
CA GLN A 768 24.00 -8.32 0.00
C GLN A 768 22.87 -8.91 0.86
N VAL A 769 21.99 -9.71 0.25
CA VAL A 769 20.91 -10.39 0.97
C VAL A 769 21.44 -11.46 1.93
N LYS A 770 22.47 -12.23 1.54
CA LYS A 770 23.12 -13.20 2.43
C LYS A 770 23.72 -12.51 3.65
N GLU A 771 24.39 -11.39 3.46
CA GLU A 771 24.96 -10.60 4.56
C GLU A 771 23.88 -10.05 5.49
N PHE A 772 22.78 -9.53 4.93
CA PHE A 772 21.62 -9.09 5.70
C PHE A 772 21.04 -10.23 6.56
N ILE A 773 20.83 -11.41 5.97
CA ILE A 773 20.30 -12.59 6.68
C ILE A 773 21.24 -12.98 7.82
N ALA A 774 22.55 -13.09 7.54
CA ALA A 774 23.54 -13.45 8.55
C ALA A 774 23.60 -12.43 9.70
N ALA A 775 23.42 -11.14 9.40
CA ALA A 775 23.42 -10.10 10.42
C ALA A 775 22.18 -10.17 11.32
N VAL A 776 20.98 -10.34 10.75
CA VAL A 776 19.75 -10.51 11.54
C VAL A 776 19.83 -11.79 12.38
N ALA A 777 20.32 -12.88 11.81
CA ALA A 777 20.49 -14.16 12.50
C ALA A 777 21.44 -14.06 13.71
N SER A 778 22.49 -13.23 13.61
CA SER A 778 23.43 -13.02 14.72
C SER A 778 22.82 -12.33 15.95
N LYS A 779 21.64 -11.71 15.80
CA LYS A 779 20.94 -10.99 16.89
C LYS A 779 19.79 -11.77 17.50
N GLY A 780 19.37 -12.89 16.89
CA GLY A 780 18.26 -13.70 17.40
C GLY A 780 17.84 -14.82 16.45
N ALA A 781 17.08 -15.78 16.96
CA ALA A 781 16.63 -16.92 16.18
C ALA A 781 15.79 -16.44 14.99
N THR A 782 16.23 -16.76 13.77
CA THR A 782 15.71 -16.14 12.54
C THR A 782 15.19 -17.17 11.55
N LEU A 783 13.96 -16.95 11.07
CA LEU A 783 13.33 -17.72 10.00
C LEU A 783 13.40 -16.94 8.69
N VAL A 784 13.75 -17.59 7.59
CA VAL A 784 13.70 -17.01 6.24
C VAL A 784 12.71 -17.81 5.40
N ALA A 785 11.72 -17.12 4.84
CA ALA A 785 10.75 -17.69 3.91
C ALA A 785 10.98 -17.11 2.50
N CYS A 786 11.18 -17.98 1.52
CA CYS A 786 11.46 -17.56 0.13
C CYS A 786 11.03 -18.61 -0.91
N THR A 787 11.20 -18.31 -2.21
CA THR A 787 10.94 -19.33 -3.24
C THR A 787 11.96 -20.47 -3.16
N LYS A 788 11.56 -21.70 -3.54
CA LYS A 788 12.44 -22.88 -3.51
C LYS A 788 13.77 -22.67 -4.24
N GLY A 789 13.75 -21.99 -5.39
CA GLY A 789 14.96 -21.71 -6.16
C GLY A 789 15.95 -20.78 -5.45
N VAL A 790 15.44 -19.79 -4.70
CA VAL A 790 16.28 -18.89 -3.90
C VAL A 790 16.85 -19.62 -2.69
N LYS A 791 16.01 -20.43 -2.00
CA LYS A 791 16.47 -21.29 -0.90
C LYS A 791 17.63 -22.18 -1.32
N THR A 792 17.50 -22.91 -2.44
CA THR A 792 18.58 -23.77 -2.95
C THR A 792 19.86 -22.98 -3.29
N ALA A 793 19.73 -21.76 -3.82
CA ALA A 793 20.90 -20.92 -4.12
C ALA A 793 21.63 -20.42 -2.85
N ILE A 794 20.94 -20.33 -1.72
CA ILE A 794 21.51 -19.87 -0.45
C ILE A 794 22.01 -21.05 0.40
N CYS A 795 21.18 -22.07 0.59
CA CYS A 795 21.42 -23.20 1.50
C CYS A 795 21.99 -24.45 0.82
N GLY A 796 22.04 -24.51 -0.52
CA GLY A 796 22.31 -25.75 -1.24
C GLY A 796 21.21 -26.78 -0.99
N ASP A 797 21.60 -27.99 -0.57
CA ASP A 797 20.68 -29.07 -0.20
C ASP A 797 20.19 -28.99 1.26
N GLY A 798 20.72 -28.03 2.03
CA GLY A 798 20.36 -27.82 3.43
C GLY A 798 19.11 -26.95 3.64
N ASN A 799 18.76 -26.76 4.92
CA ASN A 799 17.63 -25.92 5.35
C ASN A 799 18.07 -24.75 6.26
N SER A 800 19.36 -24.40 6.26
CA SER A 800 19.89 -23.31 7.08
C SER A 800 21.06 -22.60 6.41
N TYR A 801 21.34 -21.38 6.85
CA TYR A 801 22.51 -20.58 6.47
C TYR A 801 22.84 -19.60 7.60
N GLU A 802 24.09 -19.61 8.09
CA GLU A 802 24.58 -18.70 9.16
C GLU A 802 23.57 -18.57 10.33
N GLU A 803 23.15 -19.71 10.89
CA GLU A 803 22.17 -19.85 11.99
C GLU A 803 20.70 -19.55 11.65
N ALA A 804 20.41 -18.93 10.50
CA ALA A 804 19.04 -18.76 10.04
C ALA A 804 18.47 -20.07 9.50
N SER A 805 17.21 -20.36 9.85
CA SER A 805 16.44 -21.49 9.31
C SER A 805 15.65 -21.07 8.07
N PHE A 806 15.56 -21.94 7.06
CA PHE A 806 14.92 -21.63 5.78
C PHE A 806 13.73 -22.53 5.48
N VAL A 807 12.61 -21.90 5.15
CA VAL A 807 11.42 -22.54 4.58
C VAL A 807 11.17 -22.00 3.18
N ASN A 808 10.52 -22.81 2.34
CA ASN A 808 10.09 -22.34 1.03
C ASN A 808 8.60 -22.09 1.01
N PHE A 809 8.19 -21.08 0.23
CA PHE A 809 6.79 -20.91 -0.16
C PHE A 809 6.23 -22.24 -0.71
N SER A 810 4.94 -22.47 -0.47
CA SER A 810 4.18 -23.70 -0.67
C SER A 810 4.56 -24.88 0.23
N ASN A 811 5.59 -24.74 1.08
CA ASN A 811 5.97 -25.74 2.09
C ASN A 811 6.19 -25.09 3.47
N LEU A 812 5.35 -24.12 3.81
CA LEU A 812 5.36 -23.44 5.11
C LEU A 812 4.74 -24.30 6.23
N ARG A 813 4.19 -25.47 5.89
CA ARG A 813 3.33 -26.27 6.74
C ARG A 813 4.13 -27.34 7.47
N GLY A 814 4.44 -27.04 8.73
CA GLY A 814 5.05 -27.89 9.75
C GLY A 814 4.63 -27.34 11.12
N LEU A 815 4.77 -28.14 12.18
CA LEU A 815 4.31 -27.83 13.54
C LEU A 815 5.02 -26.60 14.13
N ASN A 816 4.76 -26.27 15.40
CA ASN A 816 5.09 -24.99 16.08
C ASN A 816 6.59 -24.60 16.17
N ASP A 817 7.41 -25.15 15.31
CA ASP A 817 8.88 -25.14 15.26
C ASP A 817 9.47 -23.73 15.30
N TYR A 818 8.73 -22.74 14.77
CA TYR A 818 9.19 -21.36 14.68
C TYR A 818 8.49 -20.39 15.63
N ALA A 819 7.58 -20.87 16.49
CA ALA A 819 6.87 -20.02 17.43
C ALA A 819 7.81 -19.34 18.45
N SER A 820 8.98 -19.93 18.70
CA SER A 820 10.00 -19.39 19.60
C SER A 820 10.88 -18.31 18.96
N PHE A 821 10.92 -18.23 17.62
CA PHE A 821 11.88 -17.41 16.85
C PHE A 821 11.61 -15.91 16.97
N ASP A 822 12.69 -15.13 17.07
CA ASP A 822 12.64 -13.69 17.30
C ASP A 822 12.39 -12.89 16.03
N ASN A 823 12.92 -13.38 14.91
CA ASN A 823 12.90 -12.68 13.63
C ASN A 823 12.33 -13.55 12.51
N VAL A 824 11.64 -12.91 11.57
CA VAL A 824 11.28 -13.52 10.28
C VAL A 824 11.65 -12.60 9.13
N ILE A 825 12.20 -13.19 8.07
CA ILE A 825 12.55 -12.53 6.82
C ILE A 825 11.71 -13.14 5.70
N ILE A 826 10.83 -12.34 5.11
CA ILE A 826 10.11 -12.70 3.88
C ILE A 826 10.95 -12.21 2.70
N LEU A 827 11.62 -13.14 2.01
CA LEU A 827 12.55 -12.82 0.93
C LEU A 827 11.91 -13.05 -0.44
N GLY A 828 11.59 -11.92 -1.10
CA GLY A 828 10.91 -11.89 -2.38
C GLY A 828 9.42 -12.20 -2.23
N ARG A 829 8.84 -12.77 -3.28
CA ARG A 829 7.43 -13.16 -3.35
C ARG A 829 7.24 -14.30 -4.33
N GLU A 830 6.19 -15.09 -4.14
CA GLU A 830 5.72 -16.01 -5.16
C GLU A 830 5.03 -15.21 -6.28
N GLN A 831 5.42 -15.44 -7.54
CA GLN A 831 4.85 -14.69 -8.68
C GLN A 831 4.59 -15.66 -9.84
N PRO A 832 3.41 -16.29 -9.88
CA PRO A 832 2.99 -17.11 -11.00
C PRO A 832 2.89 -16.28 -12.30
N ALA A 833 2.95 -16.95 -13.45
CA ALA A 833 2.72 -16.31 -14.74
C ALA A 833 1.27 -15.81 -14.87
N ALA A 834 1.07 -14.65 -15.49
CA ALA A 834 -0.26 -14.05 -15.65
C ALA A 834 -1.22 -14.96 -16.44
N SER A 835 -0.72 -15.62 -17.49
CA SER A 835 -1.49 -16.62 -18.24
C SER A 835 -1.88 -17.82 -17.37
N GLY A 836 -1.02 -18.24 -16.44
CA GLY A 836 -1.35 -19.28 -15.46
C GLY A 836 -2.45 -18.87 -14.48
N MET A 837 -2.51 -17.58 -14.09
CA MET A 837 -3.61 -17.05 -13.27
C MET A 837 -4.90 -16.93 -14.08
N SER A 838 -4.81 -16.52 -15.35
CA SER A 838 -5.95 -16.58 -16.29
C SER A 838 -6.49 -18.00 -16.43
N ASP A 839 -5.61 -19.01 -16.56
CA ASP A 839 -5.98 -20.43 -16.66
C ASP A 839 -6.74 -20.90 -15.40
N GLN A 840 -6.24 -20.56 -14.21
CA GLN A 840 -6.91 -20.90 -12.96
C GLN A 840 -8.26 -20.17 -12.79
N ALA A 841 -8.34 -18.91 -13.21
CA ALA A 841 -9.60 -18.17 -13.18
C ALA A 841 -10.61 -18.69 -14.21
N ARG A 842 -10.17 -19.08 -15.41
CA ARG A 842 -11.01 -19.78 -16.39
C ARG A 842 -11.56 -21.08 -15.80
N ALA A 843 -10.73 -21.87 -15.13
CA ALA A 843 -11.17 -23.08 -14.44
C ALA A 843 -12.24 -22.76 -13.39
N MET A 844 -11.94 -21.79 -12.52
CA MET A 844 -12.74 -21.47 -11.35
C MET A 844 -14.09 -20.84 -11.71
N TRP A 845 -14.16 -20.02 -12.77
CA TRP A 845 -15.38 -19.36 -13.27
C TRP A 845 -15.74 -19.86 -14.67
N TRP A 846 -15.61 -21.16 -14.90
CA TRP A 846 -15.95 -21.78 -16.20
C TRP A 846 -17.43 -21.67 -16.54
N ASP A 847 -18.31 -21.49 -15.55
CA ASP A 847 -19.77 -21.37 -15.68
C ASP A 847 -20.25 -19.91 -15.62
N SER A 848 -19.34 -18.94 -15.65
CA SER A 848 -19.67 -17.51 -15.67
C SER A 848 -20.04 -17.04 -17.07
N GLU A 849 -21.14 -16.29 -17.20
CA GLU A 849 -21.53 -15.59 -18.44
C GLU A 849 -20.52 -14.52 -18.85
N GLU A 850 -19.90 -13.84 -17.87
CA GLU A 850 -18.94 -12.80 -18.17
C GLU A 850 -17.59 -13.41 -18.61
N PRO A 851 -17.09 -13.09 -19.83
CA PRO A 851 -15.79 -13.54 -20.30
C PRO A 851 -14.66 -12.95 -19.45
N LEU A 852 -13.49 -13.60 -19.44
CA LEU A 852 -12.30 -13.03 -18.79
C LEU A 852 -11.75 -11.84 -19.56
N GLN A 853 -11.35 -10.80 -18.83
CA GLN A 853 -10.61 -9.69 -19.41
C GLN A 853 -9.23 -10.17 -19.86
N GLY A 854 -9.00 -10.13 -21.17
CA GLY A 854 -7.75 -10.58 -21.79
C GLY A 854 -6.52 -9.78 -21.36
N LEU A 855 -5.37 -10.46 -21.35
CA LEU A 855 -4.07 -9.83 -21.16
C LEU A 855 -3.61 -9.15 -22.45
N GLN A 856 -3.02 -7.97 -22.36
CA GLN A 856 -2.42 -7.31 -23.51
C GLN A 856 -1.13 -8.01 -23.94
N ASP A 857 -1.00 -8.31 -25.22
CA ASP A 857 0.25 -8.81 -25.79
C ASP A 857 1.30 -7.69 -25.82
N LYS A 858 2.47 -7.96 -25.25
CA LYS A 858 3.68 -7.15 -25.34
C LYS A 858 4.83 -8.04 -25.83
N SER A 859 5.09 -7.98 -27.14
CA SER A 859 6.19 -8.70 -27.79
C SER A 859 6.10 -10.23 -27.67
N GLY A 860 4.90 -10.78 -27.82
CA GLY A 860 4.62 -12.22 -27.73
C GLY A 860 4.50 -12.74 -26.29
N ASN A 861 4.45 -11.84 -25.31
CA ASN A 861 4.21 -12.15 -23.91
C ASN A 861 2.95 -11.46 -23.41
N GLN A 862 2.29 -12.05 -22.41
CA GLN A 862 1.11 -11.50 -21.77
C GLN A 862 1.43 -11.13 -20.31
N PRO A 863 2.14 -10.01 -20.05
CA PRO A 863 2.56 -9.65 -18.70
C PRO A 863 1.42 -9.05 -17.88
N TYR A 864 1.60 -9.05 -16.56
CA TYR A 864 0.81 -8.23 -15.64
C TYR A 864 0.90 -6.73 -16.00
N MET A 865 -0.13 -5.97 -15.62
CA MET A 865 -0.08 -4.49 -15.63
C MET A 865 0.46 -3.96 -14.29
N ASN A 866 0.83 -2.69 -14.24
CA ASN A 866 1.26 -2.05 -13.00
C ASN A 866 0.16 -1.13 -12.46
N GLU A 867 -0.03 -1.14 -11.15
CA GLU A 867 -0.97 -0.30 -10.43
C GLU A 867 -0.30 0.28 -9.17
N PRO A 868 -0.47 1.57 -8.85
CA PRO A 868 0.01 2.13 -7.59
C PRO A 868 -0.80 1.58 -6.40
N ARG A 869 -0.12 1.03 -5.39
CA ARG A 869 -0.73 0.57 -4.13
C ARG A 869 -0.02 1.17 -2.92
N GLY A 870 -0.78 1.65 -1.93
CA GLY A 870 -0.26 2.18 -0.67
C GLY A 870 -0.10 1.12 0.43
N TYR A 871 0.76 1.41 1.41
CA TYR A 871 0.96 0.56 2.60
C TYR A 871 0.08 1.01 3.77
N ARG A 872 -0.39 0.07 4.61
CA ARG A 872 -1.00 0.40 5.90
C ARG A 872 0.10 0.72 6.92
N GLY A 873 -0.07 1.79 7.71
CA GLY A 873 0.84 2.18 8.80
C GLY A 873 1.94 3.17 8.43
N ILE A 874 2.24 3.35 7.14
CA ILE A 874 3.22 4.34 6.66
C ILE A 874 2.50 5.33 5.75
N GLN A 875 2.56 6.62 6.07
CA GLN A 875 1.99 7.71 5.25
C GLN A 875 2.85 8.08 4.03
N ARG A 876 3.80 7.23 3.63
CA ARG A 876 4.81 7.55 2.60
C ARG A 876 4.62 6.65 1.39
N GLY A 877 4.41 7.28 0.24
CA GLY A 877 4.48 6.66 -1.08
C GLY A 877 3.42 5.60 -1.40
N SER A 878 3.17 5.44 -2.69
CA SER A 878 2.56 4.24 -3.26
C SER A 878 3.57 3.57 -4.18
N VAL A 879 3.56 2.24 -4.21
CA VAL A 879 4.48 1.47 -5.04
C VAL A 879 3.75 0.89 -6.25
N GLN A 880 4.47 0.78 -7.37
CA GLN A 880 3.95 0.09 -8.53
C GLN A 880 3.97 -1.42 -8.29
N VAL A 881 2.79 -2.02 -8.21
CA VAL A 881 2.57 -3.45 -8.03
C VAL A 881 2.08 -4.06 -9.32
N GLN A 882 2.62 -5.22 -9.67
CA GLN A 882 2.13 -6.01 -10.79
C GLN A 882 0.79 -6.66 -10.44
N VAL A 883 -0.25 -6.36 -11.21
CA VAL A 883 -1.63 -6.85 -11.03
C VAL A 883 -2.17 -7.44 -12.33
N HIS A 884 -3.13 -8.35 -12.19
CA HIS A 884 -3.88 -8.91 -13.29
C HIS A 884 -5.06 -7.98 -13.64
N PRO A 885 -5.32 -7.68 -14.93
CA PRO A 885 -6.43 -6.81 -15.31
C PRO A 885 -7.80 -7.40 -14.96
N ASP A 886 -8.00 -8.70 -15.17
CA ASP A 886 -9.23 -9.40 -14.71
C ASP A 886 -9.24 -9.56 -13.18
N ARG A 887 -10.30 -9.03 -12.53
CA ARG A 887 -10.49 -9.08 -11.07
C ARG A 887 -10.45 -10.51 -10.52
N ARG A 888 -11.03 -11.50 -11.21
CA ARG A 888 -11.09 -12.90 -10.74
C ARG A 888 -9.70 -13.52 -10.69
N ALA A 889 -8.91 -13.33 -11.73
CA ALA A 889 -7.51 -13.76 -11.74
C ALA A 889 -6.64 -12.97 -10.75
N GLN A 890 -6.93 -11.69 -10.52
CA GLN A 890 -6.27 -10.89 -9.48
C GLN A 890 -6.58 -11.43 -8.07
N LEU A 891 -7.82 -11.81 -7.79
CA LEU A 891 -8.21 -12.45 -6.52
C LEU A 891 -7.43 -13.74 -6.29
N LEU A 892 -7.27 -14.60 -7.31
CA LEU A 892 -6.46 -15.81 -7.20
C LEU A 892 -4.97 -15.49 -7.02
N LEU A 893 -4.44 -14.47 -7.71
CA LEU A 893 -3.04 -14.05 -7.54
C LEU A 893 -2.75 -13.64 -6.09
N GLU A 894 -3.66 -12.89 -5.47
CA GLU A 894 -3.51 -12.43 -4.09
C GLU A 894 -3.51 -13.59 -3.08
N GLN A 895 -4.28 -14.65 -3.37
CA GLN A 895 -4.24 -15.89 -2.59
C GLN A 895 -2.90 -16.63 -2.71
N VAL A 896 -2.20 -16.51 -3.84
CA VAL A 896 -0.93 -17.21 -4.06
C VAL A 896 0.28 -16.39 -3.60
N ARG A 897 0.20 -15.07 -3.64
CA ARG A 897 1.36 -14.18 -3.45
C ARG A 897 1.33 -13.43 -2.12
N GLU A 898 0.29 -12.66 -1.88
CA GLU A 898 0.12 -11.84 -0.68
C GLU A 898 -0.19 -12.74 0.53
N ALA A 899 -1.21 -13.59 0.40
CA ALA A 899 -1.63 -14.54 1.44
C ALA A 899 -0.52 -15.52 1.85
N GLU A 900 0.28 -16.02 0.91
CA GLU A 900 1.42 -16.90 1.21
C GLU A 900 2.51 -16.18 2.04
N SER A 901 2.75 -14.90 1.76
CA SER A 901 3.70 -14.08 2.53
C SER A 901 3.18 -13.81 3.95
N GLU A 902 1.88 -13.58 4.10
CA GLU A 902 1.22 -13.43 5.40
C GLU A 902 1.23 -14.74 6.20
N GLN A 903 0.99 -15.88 5.56
CA GLN A 903 1.09 -17.19 6.21
C GLN A 903 2.52 -17.50 6.66
N ALA A 904 3.54 -17.00 5.95
CA ALA A 904 4.94 -17.17 6.31
C ALA A 904 5.33 -16.33 7.53
N LEU A 905 4.93 -15.05 7.59
CA LEU A 905 5.25 -14.20 8.75
C LEU A 905 4.51 -14.64 10.02
N ASP A 906 3.27 -15.13 9.89
CA ASP A 906 2.48 -15.57 11.03
C ASP A 906 2.98 -16.89 11.66
N ARG A 907 4.01 -17.53 11.08
CA ARG A 907 4.71 -18.68 11.70
C ARG A 907 5.35 -18.33 13.05
N LEU A 908 5.66 -17.05 13.27
CA LEU A 908 6.15 -16.56 14.57
C LEU A 908 5.04 -16.38 15.62
N ARG A 909 3.77 -16.58 15.26
CA ARG A 909 2.59 -16.42 16.14
C ARG A 909 2.54 -15.05 16.81
N LEU A 910 2.55 -14.00 15.97
CA LEU A 910 2.75 -12.60 16.36
C LEU A 910 1.65 -11.99 17.25
N LEU A 911 0.59 -12.72 17.60
CA LEU A 911 -0.45 -12.21 18.50
C LEU A 911 -0.05 -12.28 19.98
N ARG A 912 0.86 -13.19 20.35
CA ARG A 912 1.26 -13.46 21.74
C ARG A 912 2.78 -13.41 21.89
N GLY A 913 3.26 -13.00 23.06
CA GLY A 913 4.70 -12.93 23.35
C GLY A 913 5.09 -11.76 24.25
N GLU A 914 4.61 -11.77 25.49
CA GLU A 914 5.02 -10.75 26.47
C GLU A 914 6.55 -10.75 26.64
N GLY A 915 7.15 -9.56 26.60
CA GLY A 915 8.59 -9.36 26.78
C GLY A 915 9.47 -9.65 25.54
N LYS A 916 8.92 -10.13 24.41
CA LYS A 916 9.70 -10.36 23.18
C LYS A 916 9.46 -9.27 22.14
N GLN A 917 10.52 -8.59 21.72
CA GLN A 917 10.47 -7.63 20.60
C GLN A 917 10.64 -8.36 19.26
N ARG A 918 9.56 -8.93 18.72
CA ARG A 918 9.58 -9.66 17.44
C ARG A 918 9.82 -8.71 16.26
N GLN A 919 10.70 -9.11 15.35
CA GLN A 919 11.02 -8.33 14.15
C GLN A 919 10.56 -9.07 12.88
N VAL A 920 9.86 -8.35 12.00
CA VAL A 920 9.44 -8.87 10.69
C VAL A 920 10.10 -8.02 9.61
N TYR A 921 10.91 -8.64 8.76
CA TYR A 921 11.55 -7.99 7.63
C TYR A 921 10.94 -8.49 6.32
N VAL A 922 10.27 -7.62 5.59
CA VAL A 922 9.68 -7.93 4.27
C VAL A 922 10.59 -7.36 3.19
N LEU A 923 11.38 -8.23 2.58
CA LEU A 923 12.23 -7.96 1.42
C LEU A 923 11.41 -8.20 0.15
N SER A 924 10.41 -7.35 -0.06
CA SER A 924 9.57 -7.29 -1.27
C SER A 924 8.87 -5.95 -1.23
N ASN A 925 8.51 -5.38 -2.36
CA ASN A 925 7.78 -4.12 -2.39
C ASN A 925 6.25 -4.31 -2.39
N VAL A 926 5.74 -5.54 -2.42
CA VAL A 926 4.28 -5.77 -2.45
C VAL A 926 3.67 -5.44 -1.09
N PRO A 927 2.66 -4.55 -1.01
CA PRO A 927 1.88 -4.33 0.21
C PRO A 927 1.16 -5.62 0.63
N LEU A 928 1.20 -5.93 1.93
CA LEU A 928 0.52 -7.08 2.55
C LEU A 928 -0.56 -6.56 3.51
N ASN A 929 -1.49 -7.42 3.95
CA ASN A 929 -2.49 -7.09 4.96
C ASN A 929 -1.89 -7.07 6.39
N ILE A 930 -0.91 -6.19 6.57
CA ILE A 930 -0.19 -5.95 7.83
C ILE A 930 0.01 -4.45 8.04
N THR A 931 0.09 -4.03 9.31
CA THR A 931 0.45 -2.66 9.67
C THR A 931 1.97 -2.51 9.68
N VAL A 932 2.53 -1.83 8.69
CA VAL A 932 3.98 -1.63 8.57
C VAL A 932 4.44 -0.51 9.53
N GLY A 933 5.45 -0.79 10.33
CA GLY A 933 6.04 0.18 11.25
C GLY A 933 7.06 1.09 10.57
N TYR A 934 7.92 0.52 9.70
CA TYR A 934 8.97 1.26 9.02
C TYR A 934 9.12 0.84 7.55
N GLY A 935 9.21 1.84 6.67
CA GLY A 935 9.48 1.67 5.25
C GLY A 935 10.92 2.07 4.92
N TRP A 936 11.64 1.20 4.22
CA TRP A 936 13.05 1.35 3.92
C TRP A 936 13.33 1.33 2.42
N SER A 937 14.39 2.00 1.99
CA SER A 937 15.02 1.80 0.69
C SER A 937 16.23 0.87 0.85
N TRP A 938 16.30 -0.18 0.03
CA TRP A 938 17.45 -1.07 -0.01
C TRP A 938 18.68 -0.33 -0.53
N ALA A 939 18.51 0.56 -1.52
CA ALA A 939 19.62 1.35 -2.05
C ALA A 939 20.22 2.29 -1.00
N GLU A 940 19.38 3.02 -0.26
CA GLU A 940 19.84 3.87 0.85
C GLU A 940 20.52 3.03 1.93
N TYR A 941 19.93 1.90 2.31
CA TYR A 941 20.50 0.98 3.31
C TYR A 941 21.92 0.50 2.93
N GLN A 942 22.13 0.03 1.70
CA GLN A 942 23.45 -0.42 1.23
C GLN A 942 24.48 0.72 1.22
N GLN A 943 24.07 1.94 0.89
CA GLN A 943 24.95 3.10 0.95
C GLN A 943 25.37 3.46 2.38
N LEU A 944 24.46 3.33 3.35
CA LEU A 944 24.77 3.56 4.76
C LEU A 944 25.70 2.47 5.31
N LEU A 945 25.56 1.22 4.87
CA LEU A 945 26.51 0.15 5.21
C LEU A 945 27.90 0.43 4.64
N SER A 946 28.02 0.83 3.38
CA SER A 946 29.32 1.17 2.79
C SER A 946 29.99 2.34 3.50
N LEU A 947 29.21 3.35 3.92
CA LEU A 947 29.68 4.45 4.74
C LEU A 947 30.22 3.96 6.09
N TRP A 948 29.51 3.04 6.74
CA TRP A 948 29.93 2.45 8.01
C TRP A 948 31.22 1.63 7.89
N GLU A 949 31.34 0.85 6.82
CA GLU A 949 32.55 0.07 6.53
C GLU A 949 33.77 0.98 6.34
N GLU A 950 33.61 2.09 5.61
CA GLU A 950 34.67 3.08 5.44
C GLU A 950 35.04 3.76 6.76
N ALA A 951 34.06 3.98 7.64
CA ALA A 951 34.26 4.58 8.97
C ALA A 951 34.98 3.65 9.97
N ASP A 952 35.19 2.38 9.64
CA ASP A 952 35.90 1.37 10.43
C ASP A 952 35.51 1.40 11.93
N GLY A 953 34.21 1.44 12.19
CA GLY A 953 33.65 1.40 13.54
C GLY A 953 33.66 2.73 14.32
N VAL A 954 34.11 3.85 13.73
CA VAL A 954 34.04 5.20 14.33
C VAL A 954 33.45 6.17 13.30
N LEU A 955 32.14 6.41 13.39
CA LEU A 955 31.38 7.25 12.45
C LEU A 955 31.04 8.62 13.08
N PRO A 956 31.72 9.72 12.71
CA PRO A 956 31.39 11.06 13.18
C PRO A 956 30.06 11.53 12.57
N LEU A 957 29.16 12.11 13.36
CA LEU A 957 27.91 12.72 12.88
C LEU A 957 28.03 14.23 12.65
N ASN A 958 29.26 14.76 12.67
CA ASN A 958 29.56 16.12 12.21
C ASN A 958 29.93 16.05 10.71
N PRO A 959 29.28 16.84 9.83
CA PRO A 959 29.52 16.75 8.39
C PRO A 959 30.98 16.95 7.96
N GLU A 960 31.71 17.88 8.57
CA GLU A 960 33.10 18.14 8.18
C GLU A 960 34.02 16.98 8.61
N HIS A 961 33.80 16.45 9.80
CA HIS A 961 34.58 15.33 10.32
C HIS A 961 34.26 14.03 9.57
N LEU A 962 32.99 13.83 9.18
CA LEU A 962 32.57 12.68 8.39
C LEU A 962 33.20 12.69 7.00
N MET A 963 33.25 13.85 6.33
CA MET A 963 33.93 13.98 5.04
C MET A 963 35.42 13.62 5.12
N LYS A 964 36.09 14.00 6.22
CA LYS A 964 37.49 13.62 6.45
C LYS A 964 37.63 12.14 6.74
N ARG A 965 36.70 11.56 7.52
CA ARG A 965 36.75 10.14 7.91
C ARG A 965 36.40 9.20 6.76
N CYS A 966 35.45 9.60 5.92
CA CYS A 966 34.85 8.79 4.87
C CYS A 966 34.89 9.51 3.50
N PRO A 967 36.08 9.84 2.96
CA PRO A 967 36.20 10.63 1.74
C PRO A 967 35.69 9.93 0.45
N ILE A 968 35.53 8.61 0.45
CA ILE A 968 35.03 7.82 -0.68
C ILE A 968 33.51 7.99 -0.79
N ASN A 969 32.79 7.74 0.30
CA ASN A 969 31.31 7.77 0.33
C ASN A 969 30.73 9.15 0.66
N SER A 970 31.49 10.01 1.35
CA SER A 970 31.03 11.31 1.85
C SER A 970 31.66 12.48 1.09
N LYS A 971 31.16 12.76 -0.12
CA LYS A 971 31.68 13.83 -1.00
C LYS A 971 30.74 15.03 -1.02
N GLY A 972 31.25 16.18 -0.56
CA GLY A 972 30.51 17.43 -0.53
C GLY A 972 29.58 17.57 0.68
N MET A 973 29.37 18.81 1.11
CA MET A 973 28.69 19.13 2.37
C MET A 973 27.22 18.67 2.38
N THR A 974 26.49 18.85 1.27
CA THR A 974 25.07 18.49 1.17
C THR A 974 24.86 16.99 1.27
N ARG A 975 25.57 16.22 0.43
CA ARG A 975 25.46 14.75 0.43
C ARG A 975 25.81 14.16 1.79
N THR A 976 26.83 14.69 2.43
CA THR A 976 27.22 14.28 3.78
C THR A 976 26.11 14.51 4.81
N LYS A 977 25.43 15.66 4.76
CA LYS A 977 24.29 15.94 5.65
C LYS A 977 23.13 14.98 5.40
N GLU A 978 22.85 14.65 4.14
CA GLU A 978 21.82 13.65 3.78
C GLU A 978 22.18 12.27 4.33
N LEU A 979 23.44 11.82 4.19
CA LEU A 979 23.90 10.54 4.73
C LEU A 979 23.76 10.48 6.25
N ILE A 980 24.09 11.57 6.97
CA ILE A 980 23.90 11.66 8.43
C ILE A 980 22.41 11.59 8.79
N GLN A 981 21.54 12.26 8.05
CA GLN A 981 20.09 12.17 8.28
C GLN A 981 19.55 10.77 7.96
N GLY A 982 19.99 10.17 6.85
CA GLY A 982 19.67 8.79 6.48
C GLY A 982 20.08 7.80 7.57
N TRP A 983 21.30 7.94 8.11
CA TRP A 983 21.76 7.15 9.25
C TRP A 983 20.83 7.27 10.45
N LYS A 984 20.49 8.50 10.86
CA LYS A 984 19.60 8.74 12.00
C LYS A 984 18.19 8.16 11.79
N ARG A 985 17.67 8.22 10.57
CA ARG A 985 16.35 7.62 10.23
C ARG A 985 16.39 6.09 10.25
N SER A 986 17.53 5.51 9.85
CA SER A 986 17.72 4.06 9.71
C SER A 986 18.43 3.42 10.90
N GLU A 987 18.67 4.17 11.98
CA GLU A 987 19.45 3.73 13.14
C GLU A 987 18.94 2.39 13.69
N MET A 988 17.62 2.25 13.88
CA MET A 988 17.01 1.00 14.34
C MET A 988 17.29 -0.19 13.39
N LEU A 989 17.14 0.01 12.07
CA LEU A 989 17.42 -1.03 11.09
C LEU A 989 18.90 -1.44 11.15
N ILE A 990 19.79 -0.45 11.14
CA ILE A 990 21.25 -0.63 11.12
C ILE A 990 21.74 -1.34 12.38
N VAL A 991 21.25 -0.95 13.56
CA VAL A 991 21.59 -1.60 14.84
C VAL A 991 21.20 -3.08 14.82
N ASN A 992 20.05 -3.40 14.21
CA ASN A 992 19.57 -4.78 14.11
C ASN A 992 20.30 -5.60 13.03
N THR A 993 21.05 -4.97 12.13
CA THR A 993 21.65 -5.62 10.96
C THR A 993 23.16 -5.42 10.83
N ILE A 994 23.83 -4.91 11.87
CA ILE A 994 25.29 -4.91 11.96
C ILE A 994 25.77 -6.11 12.77
N ARG A 995 26.59 -6.96 12.13
CA ARG A 995 27.07 -8.24 12.68
C ARG A 995 28.19 -8.09 13.73
N LYS A 996 29.06 -7.07 13.59
CA LYS A 996 30.39 -7.06 14.23
C LYS A 996 30.44 -6.38 15.59
N SER A 997 29.42 -5.65 16.02
CA SER A 997 29.37 -4.96 17.31
C SER A 997 28.01 -4.35 17.60
N ASP A 998 27.68 -4.23 18.87
CA ASP A 998 26.67 -3.26 19.31
C ASP A 998 27.19 -1.83 19.10
N LEU A 999 26.30 -0.87 18.96
CA LEU A 999 26.66 0.52 18.71
C LEU A 999 26.34 1.36 19.94
N TYR A 1000 27.19 2.33 20.23
CA TYR A 1000 26.91 3.36 21.21
C TYR A 1000 27.24 4.74 20.67
N VAL A 1001 26.57 5.76 21.22
CA VAL A 1001 26.82 7.16 20.85
C VAL A 1001 27.78 7.77 21.88
N SER A 1002 28.81 8.43 21.38
CA SER A 1002 29.77 9.19 22.19
C SER A 1002 29.79 10.64 21.74
N GLU A 1003 29.80 11.56 22.69
CA GLU A 1003 29.97 12.98 22.41
C GLU A 1003 31.44 13.37 22.50
N TYR A 1004 31.92 14.22 21.59
CA TYR A 1004 33.29 14.73 21.57
C TYR A 1004 33.38 16.22 21.20
N ARG A 1005 34.45 16.88 21.67
CA ARG A 1005 34.86 18.24 21.26
C ARG A 1005 36.36 18.47 21.51
N PRO A 1006 37.00 19.51 20.94
CA PRO A 1006 38.38 19.84 21.26
C PRO A 1006 38.55 20.24 22.74
N VAL A 1007 39.64 19.81 23.39
CA VAL A 1007 39.88 19.98 24.85
C VAL A 1007 39.82 21.45 25.30
N ASP A 1008 40.30 22.38 24.48
CA ASP A 1008 40.38 23.81 24.82
C ASP A 1008 39.27 24.67 24.16
N SER A 1009 38.17 24.02 23.72
CA SER A 1009 37.11 24.69 22.96
C SER A 1009 35.79 24.81 23.73
N SER A 1010 35.19 25.99 23.70
CA SER A 1010 33.79 26.22 24.13
C SER A 1010 32.77 25.77 23.08
N SER A 1011 33.19 25.09 22.02
CA SER A 1011 32.30 24.58 20.97
C SER A 1011 31.30 23.56 21.49
N ARG A 1012 30.19 23.42 20.76
CA ARG A 1012 29.17 22.41 21.03
C ARG A 1012 29.75 21.02 20.82
N TRP A 1013 29.33 20.09 21.68
CA TRP A 1013 29.64 18.68 21.55
C TRP A 1013 29.11 18.15 20.21
N SER A 1014 29.96 17.44 19.49
CA SER A 1014 29.60 16.67 18.30
C SER A 1014 29.38 15.21 18.71
N SER A 1015 28.50 14.49 18.01
CA SER A 1015 28.25 13.07 18.30
C SER A 1015 29.00 12.18 17.31
N ALA A 1016 29.42 11.01 17.75
CA ALA A 1016 29.94 9.93 16.92
C ALA A 1016 29.27 8.62 17.34
N VAL A 1017 29.00 7.76 16.35
CA VAL A 1017 28.55 6.38 16.57
C VAL A 1017 29.77 5.50 16.55
N ILE A 1018 29.94 4.70 17.60
CA ILE A 1018 31.13 3.87 17.81
C ILE A 1018 30.71 2.42 18.00
N ALA A 1019 31.43 1.52 17.34
CA ALA A 1019 31.30 0.08 17.54
C ALA A 1019 31.81 -0.31 18.93
N ALA A 1020 31.06 -1.13 19.67
CA ALA A 1020 31.39 -1.58 21.01
C ALA A 1020 32.73 -2.33 21.12
N ASN A 1021 33.20 -2.95 20.03
CA ASN A 1021 34.51 -3.59 19.99
C ASN A 1021 35.69 -2.62 19.79
N VAL A 1022 35.43 -1.35 19.45
CA VAL A 1022 36.47 -0.32 19.33
C VAL A 1022 36.81 0.20 20.72
N VAL A 1023 38.08 0.01 21.10
CA VAL A 1023 38.61 0.45 22.39
C VAL A 1023 38.49 1.98 22.51
N PRO A 1024 38.02 2.55 23.63
CA PRO A 1024 37.74 3.99 23.76
C PRO A 1024 38.92 4.90 23.39
N GLU A 1025 40.15 4.50 23.70
CA GLU A 1025 41.38 5.22 23.36
C GLU A 1025 41.60 5.29 21.84
N VAL A 1026 41.28 4.22 21.11
CA VAL A 1026 41.36 4.18 19.64
C VAL A 1026 40.31 5.09 19.04
N ALA A 1027 39.06 5.01 19.52
CA ALA A 1027 38.02 5.91 19.05
C ALA A 1027 38.36 7.39 19.30
N LYS A 1028 38.93 7.71 20.47
CA LYS A 1028 39.40 9.05 20.81
C LYS A 1028 40.53 9.52 19.89
N ALA A 1029 41.48 8.64 19.55
CA ALA A 1029 42.57 8.95 18.62
C ALA A 1029 42.05 9.25 17.21
N VAL A 1030 41.12 8.43 16.70
CA VAL A 1030 40.48 8.65 15.39
C VAL A 1030 39.71 9.97 15.38
N LEU A 1031 38.97 10.28 16.44
CA LEU A 1031 38.25 11.55 16.57
C LEU A 1031 39.20 12.75 16.65
N ALA A 1032 40.34 12.63 17.34
CA ALA A 1032 41.36 13.68 17.38
C ALA A 1032 41.97 13.96 16.00
N GLU A 1033 42.22 12.91 15.22
CA GLU A 1033 42.76 13.02 13.86
C GLU A 1033 41.81 13.79 12.93
N VAL A 1034 40.52 13.44 12.91
CA VAL A 1034 39.54 14.10 12.03
C VAL A 1034 39.27 15.56 12.45
N VAL A 1035 39.32 15.85 13.75
CA VAL A 1035 39.20 17.21 14.29
C VAL A 1035 40.47 18.03 14.01
N GLY A 1036 41.64 17.39 14.00
CA GLY A 1036 42.95 18.05 13.89
C GLY A 1036 43.47 18.64 15.21
N ALA A 1037 42.93 18.20 16.35
CA ALA A 1037 43.32 18.65 17.69
C ALA A 1037 43.01 17.57 18.74
N ALA A 1038 43.60 17.68 19.93
CA ALA A 1038 43.24 16.81 21.05
C ALA A 1038 41.74 17.00 21.40
N VAL A 1039 41.02 15.88 21.55
CA VAL A 1039 39.59 15.88 21.88
C VAL A 1039 39.34 15.34 23.28
N GLU A 1040 38.30 15.83 23.94
CA GLU A 1040 37.67 15.17 25.09
C GLU A 1040 36.39 14.45 24.64
N THR A 1041 36.09 13.33 25.29
CA THR A 1041 34.95 12.47 24.98
C THR A 1041 34.13 12.23 26.25
N LYS A 1042 32.82 12.06 26.10
CA LYS A 1042 31.94 11.55 27.16
C LYS A 1042 30.91 10.60 26.56
N SER A 1043 30.67 9.50 27.25
CA SER A 1043 29.63 8.54 26.87
C SER A 1043 28.24 9.14 27.15
N GLY A 1044 27.33 8.98 26.19
CA GLY A 1044 25.92 9.36 26.32
C GLY A 1044 25.12 8.35 27.13
#